data_AF-A0A915UXY6-F1
#
_entry.id   AF-A0A915UXY6-F1
#
_cell.length_a   1.000
_cell.length_b   1.000
_cell.length_c   1.000
_cell.angle_alpha   90.00
_cell.angle_beta   90.00
_cell.angle_gamma   90.00
#
_symmetry.space_group_name_H-M   'P 1'
#
loop_
_entity.id
_entity.type
_entity.pdbx_description
1 polymer ?
#
loop_
_entity_poly.entity_id
_entity_poly.type
_entity_poly.pdbx_seq_one_letter_code
_entity_poly.pdbx_strand_id
1 'polypeptide(L)'
;MSSVGATAQATGVVPGVERSAMAAPAAFASRLSVWCDRLIEAGWLAAIIVVPLFFNIYSSRVFEPDKLTTLRSIALVMAMAWVVKWVEEFRNPDRDRSVTWRTPLVLPTLIIVVVYMISTALSIAPRTSLLGSYQRLQGTYTTFAYIVVFLMILQGMRRRAQLDRLLTLIIITSLPVAIYGLLQRLQLDPLPWGGDTVERVAGNMGNSIFIAAYLVMAFFITFYRIADSFASILQSDQPRWSDVVRAACYILVALFNAIVVLILAGSRGPQLGWLVGVLFVVLLLAQLVRRQKARLQLTVGLIGLGVAGLAFLYFINITRNDPNYEWLRQFPLFRRLSTVFTTQEGTNAVRVLIWEGAADLVAPHDPIARPDGTPDAFNAIRPLVGYGPESMYVAYNRFYPPALANFEARNASPDRSHNETWDALVITGVFGLLAYMFLFGSVLYYGFRWIGLIASRFEALLFVVMWIAGATLFGLGAIAAGHRELFGIAVGAGVVFGLTIFLFVSAIINARRDDDEALPIQLSLRDQLLLIAIVSTVIAHFVEIHTGIAIAATRTYFWTLIGVMVVVGAGLLRSDAPEAMDGKPDAGAVSVKPTASGNADSGDNRQGAGGTRRQRRAAQQRAAAARRTAAPAGRGFALPGWFGTVAAYGLFLGLILGIMAFDFTNNIERSTIAGQVFINAMTRLKGQPSLGVLAMFLITLLVGVAVILAELRSGGVLRDNEHTTAAGALVASIATFVWVAFGTFIAGRLVAFFTAQQNSVSSVLGIADQLAAFPAYVYLLIAAVMIGSAFLLRSEEPVGPAKGASYAGLTGLFVGAIAVPIAVAYSNLQPIAADIVYKQANPWDQEGSRELLQGSGVQGWDLAIEHYRRSIQLAPNEDFYYLWLGRALLEKAKTTTNPSQARTIPEDAPFTRIIGNEPENWNRPYGSDALPSANLSRQDLLTAARIILEEARVINPFNTDHSANLARMWQQSGDIVRAELDLERTRANPDPARIAELEADAQRRYENASKEYATATRLSPNNAQLWNEWASLYLSRLGNLEEAKTRLDRSLALDKKFSQTYLLRAAWHLEKARTLDRQANQAEWRADLERAREELNQAVAVDPNSLQAYQELARIALDLGDAPAAINAMQALLARNPNDWNTLKNLAVLYSDTRQITLAVEYARRAMALAPADQQSVLGSFIQLLSSP
;
A
#
# COMPACT_ATOMS: atom_id res chain seq x y z
N MET A 1 10.97 -39.99 62.88
CA MET A 1 11.34 -41.43 62.86
C MET A 1 10.74 -42.05 61.61
N SER A 2 11.60 -42.72 60.81
CA SER A 2 11.39 -43.68 59.70
C SER A 2 10.29 -43.39 58.66
N SER A 3 10.60 -42.86 57.45
CA SER A 3 11.23 -43.47 56.26
C SER A 3 10.23 -44.15 55.31
N VAL A 4 10.06 -43.61 54.09
CA VAL A 4 10.25 -44.29 52.79
C VAL A 4 10.31 -43.18 51.73
N GLY A 5 11.40 -43.13 50.95
CA GLY A 5 11.58 -42.25 49.81
C GLY A 5 10.95 -42.82 48.54
N ALA A 6 10.44 -41.93 47.69
CA ALA A 6 10.20 -42.21 46.27
C ALA A 6 10.31 -40.91 45.48
N THR A 7 11.46 -40.73 44.84
CA THR A 7 11.74 -39.76 43.79
C THR A 7 10.89 -40.09 42.55
N ALA A 8 9.90 -39.24 42.24
CA ALA A 8 9.23 -39.24 40.95
C ALA A 8 9.79 -38.09 40.09
N GLN A 9 10.71 -38.43 39.19
CA GLN A 9 11.13 -37.55 38.10
C GLN A 9 9.93 -37.33 37.17
N ALA A 10 9.35 -36.13 37.21
CA ALA A 10 8.36 -35.69 36.23
C ALA A 10 9.08 -35.31 34.92
N THR A 11 9.19 -36.26 33.99
CA THR A 11 9.59 -35.99 32.61
C THR A 11 8.52 -35.13 31.93
N GLY A 12 8.81 -33.86 31.73
CA GLY A 12 8.00 -32.91 30.95
C GLY A 12 8.04 -33.26 29.47
N VAL A 13 7.16 -34.16 29.04
CA VAL A 13 6.79 -34.36 27.64
C VAL A 13 5.41 -33.73 27.45
N VAL A 14 5.29 -32.79 26.51
CA VAL A 14 4.01 -32.28 26.04
C VAL A 14 3.17 -33.49 25.57
N PRO A 15 1.99 -33.78 26.15
CA PRO A 15 1.19 -34.91 25.71
C PRO A 15 0.66 -34.62 24.30
N GLY A 16 1.11 -35.41 23.32
CA GLY A 16 0.65 -35.31 21.93
C GLY A 16 1.65 -35.61 20.81
N VAL A 17 2.85 -36.10 21.11
CA VAL A 17 3.73 -36.70 20.09
C VAL A 17 4.31 -37.99 20.67
N GLU A 18 3.59 -39.10 20.51
CA GLU A 18 4.16 -40.42 20.74
C GLU A 18 5.35 -40.60 19.80
N ARG A 19 6.53 -40.91 20.38
CA ARG A 19 7.64 -41.48 19.62
C ARG A 19 7.20 -42.88 19.18
N SER A 20 6.64 -42.98 17.97
CA SER A 20 6.29 -44.28 17.39
C SER A 20 7.54 -45.13 17.25
N ALA A 21 7.50 -46.30 17.88
CA ALA A 21 8.47 -47.37 17.70
C ALA A 21 8.63 -47.75 16.23
N MET A 22 9.88 -48.01 15.80
CA MET A 22 10.29 -48.59 14.53
C MET A 22 9.49 -48.14 13.30
N ALA A 23 9.82 -46.96 12.76
CA ALA A 23 9.33 -46.51 11.47
C ALA A 23 9.80 -47.47 10.35
N ALA A 24 8.85 -48.05 9.62
CA ALA A 24 9.09 -48.56 8.27
C ALA A 24 9.77 -47.47 7.42
N PRO A 25 10.63 -47.82 6.45
CA PRO A 25 11.35 -46.83 5.65
C PRO A 25 10.34 -45.90 4.95
N ALA A 26 10.40 -44.62 5.28
CA ALA A 26 9.52 -43.59 4.71
C ALA A 26 9.51 -43.70 3.18
N ALA A 27 8.33 -43.88 2.59
CA ALA A 27 8.18 -44.01 1.16
C ALA A 27 8.71 -42.75 0.44
N PHE A 28 9.59 -42.94 -0.55
CA PHE A 28 10.25 -41.85 -1.27
C PHE A 28 9.25 -40.87 -1.92
N ALA A 29 9.55 -39.58 -1.79
CA ALA A 29 8.83 -38.49 -2.43
C ALA A 29 8.81 -38.64 -3.96
N SER A 30 7.73 -38.20 -4.61
CA SER A 30 7.74 -38.09 -6.06
C SER A 30 8.52 -36.85 -6.50
N ARG A 31 9.03 -36.88 -7.74
CA ARG A 31 9.73 -35.74 -8.34
C ARG A 31 8.85 -34.48 -8.41
N LEU A 32 7.54 -34.66 -8.58
CA LEU A 32 6.58 -33.57 -8.66
C LEU A 32 6.37 -32.90 -7.30
N SER A 33 6.18 -33.69 -6.22
CA SER A 33 6.06 -33.15 -4.86
C SER A 33 7.29 -32.32 -4.47
N VAL A 34 8.49 -32.83 -4.74
CA VAL A 34 9.75 -32.10 -4.50
C VAL A 34 9.79 -30.78 -5.27
N TRP A 35 9.39 -30.78 -6.53
CA TRP A 35 9.33 -29.55 -7.33
C TRP A 35 8.32 -28.55 -6.76
N CYS A 36 7.14 -29.00 -6.34
CA CYS A 36 6.15 -28.16 -5.66
C CYS A 36 6.71 -27.54 -4.37
N ASP A 37 7.44 -28.30 -3.55
CA ASP A 37 8.12 -27.77 -2.35
C ASP A 37 9.10 -26.63 -2.70
N ARG A 38 9.87 -26.79 -3.79
CA ARG A 38 10.82 -25.76 -4.23
C ARG A 38 10.15 -24.56 -4.88
N LEU A 39 9.01 -24.77 -5.54
CA LEU A 39 8.19 -23.68 -6.07
C LEU A 39 7.56 -22.86 -4.95
N ILE A 40 7.10 -23.51 -3.87
CA ILE A 40 6.63 -22.83 -2.66
C ILE A 40 7.76 -22.04 -2.00
N GLU A 41 8.96 -22.64 -1.86
CA GLU A 41 10.16 -21.94 -1.39
C GLU A 41 10.46 -20.69 -2.23
N ALA A 42 10.48 -20.83 -3.55
CA ALA A 42 10.72 -19.71 -4.45
C ALA A 42 9.61 -18.64 -4.37
N GLY A 43 8.36 -19.03 -4.07
CA GLY A 43 7.23 -18.12 -3.95
C GLY A 43 7.35 -17.18 -2.76
N TRP A 44 7.60 -17.68 -1.54
CA TRP A 44 7.74 -16.78 -0.40
C TRP A 44 9.04 -15.97 -0.46
N LEU A 45 10.10 -16.46 -1.13
CA LEU A 45 11.31 -15.68 -1.44
C LEU A 45 11.01 -14.55 -2.44
N ALA A 46 10.21 -14.82 -3.47
CA ALA A 46 9.78 -13.80 -4.42
C ALA A 46 8.88 -12.74 -3.76
N ALA A 47 7.98 -13.15 -2.85
CA ALA A 47 7.06 -12.25 -2.15
C ALA A 47 7.81 -11.20 -1.31
N ILE A 48 8.82 -11.60 -0.54
CA ILE A 48 9.62 -10.65 0.26
C ILE A 48 10.48 -9.71 -0.60
N ILE A 49 10.79 -10.08 -1.84
CA ILE A 49 11.56 -9.25 -2.77
C ILE A 49 10.67 -8.24 -3.47
N VAL A 50 9.61 -8.73 -4.13
CA VAL A 50 8.80 -7.94 -5.06
C VAL A 50 7.97 -6.92 -4.32
N VAL A 51 7.29 -7.31 -3.23
CA VAL A 51 6.34 -6.44 -2.53
C VAL A 51 6.97 -5.14 -2.01
N PRO A 52 8.16 -5.12 -1.38
CA PRO A 52 8.76 -3.85 -0.95
C PRO A 52 9.45 -3.05 -2.06
N LEU A 53 9.82 -3.66 -3.19
CA LEU A 53 10.54 -2.99 -4.27
C LEU A 53 9.63 -2.40 -5.34
N PHE A 54 8.64 -3.16 -5.78
CA PHE A 54 7.92 -2.89 -7.01
C PHE A 54 7.05 -1.62 -6.93
N PHE A 55 7.15 -0.75 -7.95
CA PHE A 55 6.17 0.30 -8.22
C PHE A 55 5.99 0.48 -9.73
N ASN A 56 4.89 1.10 -10.14
CA ASN A 56 4.51 1.17 -11.55
C ASN A 56 4.15 2.60 -11.97
N ILE A 57 5.08 3.29 -12.62
CA ILE A 57 4.87 4.69 -13.06
C ILE A 57 3.80 4.82 -14.15
N TYR A 58 3.37 3.73 -14.78
CA TYR A 58 2.33 3.72 -15.80
C TYR A 58 0.91 3.66 -15.19
N SER A 59 0.77 3.17 -13.95
CA SER A 59 -0.53 3.18 -13.24
C SER A 59 -0.78 4.54 -12.58
N SER A 60 -2.05 4.89 -12.36
CA SER A 60 -2.44 6.07 -11.59
C SER A 60 -2.10 5.88 -10.11
N ARG A 61 -2.32 4.68 -9.58
CA ARG A 61 -1.98 4.28 -8.21
C ARG A 61 -0.63 3.57 -8.17
N VAL A 62 0.44 4.34 -8.36
CA VAL A 62 1.81 3.88 -8.63
C VAL A 62 2.38 2.84 -7.63
N PHE A 63 1.92 2.82 -6.38
CA PHE A 63 2.58 2.06 -5.30
C PHE A 63 1.80 0.83 -4.80
N GLU A 64 0.81 1.01 -3.92
CA GLU A 64 0.22 -0.11 -3.14
C GLU A 64 -0.55 -1.15 -3.97
N PRO A 65 -1.50 -0.79 -4.87
CA PRO A 65 -2.28 -1.78 -5.63
C PRO A 65 -1.44 -2.76 -6.47
N ASP A 66 -0.42 -2.25 -7.17
CA ASP A 66 0.51 -3.04 -7.98
C ASP A 66 1.28 -4.08 -7.13
N LYS A 67 1.64 -3.74 -5.88
CA LYS A 67 2.29 -4.65 -4.92
C LYS A 67 1.36 -5.75 -4.42
N LEU A 68 0.09 -5.44 -4.23
CA LEU A 68 -0.88 -6.40 -3.70
C LEU A 68 -1.32 -7.40 -4.75
N THR A 69 -1.48 -6.96 -5.99
CA THR A 69 -1.82 -7.83 -7.12
C THR A 69 -0.66 -8.80 -7.44
N THR A 70 0.60 -8.36 -7.32
CA THR A 70 1.76 -9.26 -7.41
C THR A 70 1.80 -10.27 -6.27
N LEU A 71 1.60 -9.84 -5.02
CA LEU A 71 1.52 -10.74 -3.87
C LEU A 71 0.41 -11.79 -4.01
N ARG A 72 -0.81 -11.37 -4.36
CA ARG A 72 -1.95 -12.28 -4.59
C ARG A 72 -1.60 -13.33 -5.63
N SER A 73 -0.92 -12.93 -6.70
CA SER A 73 -0.50 -13.83 -7.78
C SER A 73 0.54 -14.86 -7.31
N ILE A 74 1.55 -14.42 -6.55
CA ILE A 74 2.54 -15.31 -5.94
C ILE A 74 1.85 -16.29 -4.97
N ALA A 75 0.93 -15.81 -4.14
CA ALA A 75 0.16 -16.63 -3.20
C ALA A 75 -0.70 -17.68 -3.92
N LEU A 76 -1.37 -17.32 -5.04
CA LEU A 76 -2.12 -18.27 -5.86
C LEU A 76 -1.22 -19.36 -6.45
N VAL A 77 -0.02 -19.02 -6.93
CA VAL A 77 0.94 -20.00 -7.46
C VAL A 77 1.41 -20.95 -6.35
N MET A 78 1.70 -20.43 -5.15
CA MET A 78 2.05 -21.27 -4.00
C MET A 78 0.90 -22.16 -3.56
N ALA A 79 -0.33 -21.63 -3.50
CA ALA A 79 -1.51 -22.38 -3.13
C ALA A 79 -1.79 -23.52 -4.14
N MET A 80 -1.62 -23.26 -5.43
CA MET A 80 -1.72 -24.29 -6.48
C MET A 80 -0.63 -25.35 -6.35
N ALA A 81 0.63 -24.95 -6.15
CA ALA A 81 1.72 -25.89 -5.90
C ALA A 81 1.45 -26.77 -4.66
N TRP A 82 0.87 -26.18 -3.62
CA TRP A 82 0.46 -26.88 -2.41
C TRP A 82 -0.67 -27.89 -2.66
N VAL A 83 -1.73 -27.50 -3.39
CA VAL A 83 -2.82 -28.42 -3.75
C VAL A 83 -2.29 -29.59 -4.58
N VAL A 84 -1.43 -29.32 -5.58
CA VAL A 84 -0.83 -30.35 -6.42
C VAL A 84 0.01 -31.32 -5.57
N LYS A 85 0.83 -30.79 -4.66
CA LYS A 85 1.58 -31.60 -3.71
C LYS A 85 0.66 -32.45 -2.84
N TRP A 86 -0.39 -31.87 -2.28
CA TRP A 86 -1.32 -32.58 -1.43
C TRP A 86 -2.02 -33.73 -2.16
N VAL A 87 -2.46 -33.51 -3.41
CA VAL A 87 -3.04 -34.57 -4.26
C VAL A 87 -2.03 -35.68 -4.58
N GLU A 88 -0.79 -35.30 -4.87
CA GLU A 88 0.30 -36.24 -5.16
C GLU A 88 0.66 -37.10 -3.94
N GLU A 89 0.56 -36.54 -2.73
CA GLU A 89 0.92 -37.19 -1.47
C GLU A 89 -0.27 -37.83 -0.73
N PHE A 90 -1.51 -37.62 -1.18
CA PHE A 90 -2.75 -38.09 -0.53
C PHE A 90 -2.78 -39.60 -0.24
N ARG A 91 -2.05 -40.41 -1.03
CA ARG A 91 -1.94 -41.88 -0.85
C ARG A 91 -0.74 -42.33 -0.01
N ASN A 92 0.02 -41.40 0.56
CA ASN A 92 1.29 -41.64 1.25
C ASN A 92 1.35 -40.85 2.58
N PRO A 93 0.61 -41.28 3.62
CA PRO A 93 0.44 -40.52 4.87
C PRO A 93 1.73 -40.32 5.70
N ASP A 94 2.77 -41.12 5.47
CA ASP A 94 3.99 -41.14 6.32
C ASP A 94 4.91 -39.91 6.15
N ARG A 95 4.66 -39.03 5.18
CA ARG A 95 5.50 -37.83 4.93
C ARG A 95 4.88 -36.53 5.44
N ASP A 96 3.55 -36.46 5.56
CA ASP A 96 2.87 -35.22 5.93
C ASP A 96 2.80 -35.11 7.46
N ARG A 97 3.80 -34.46 8.06
CA ARG A 97 3.64 -33.90 9.41
C ARG A 97 2.67 -32.73 9.29
N SER A 98 1.38 -33.04 9.31
CA SER A 98 0.31 -32.09 9.07
C SER A 98 0.41 -30.93 10.06
N VAL A 99 0.50 -29.71 9.55
CA VAL A 99 0.16 -28.51 10.32
C VAL A 99 -1.27 -28.70 10.80
N THR A 100 -1.51 -28.63 12.11
CA THR A 100 -2.85 -28.79 12.69
C THR A 100 -3.30 -27.50 13.33
N TRP A 101 -4.57 -27.42 13.73
CA TRP A 101 -5.08 -26.29 14.52
C TRP A 101 -4.36 -26.12 15.88
N ARG A 102 -3.65 -27.16 16.35
CA ARG A 102 -2.82 -27.12 17.57
C ARG A 102 -1.42 -26.56 17.34
N THR A 103 -0.99 -26.44 16.09
CA THR A 103 0.29 -25.80 15.76
C THR A 103 0.24 -24.34 16.24
N PRO A 104 1.28 -23.84 16.93
CA PRO A 104 1.31 -22.47 17.43
C PRO A 104 0.96 -21.45 16.33
N LEU A 105 0.16 -20.45 16.71
CA LEU A 105 -0.40 -19.40 15.86
C LEU A 105 -1.44 -19.82 14.80
N VAL A 106 -1.62 -21.11 14.50
CA VAL A 106 -2.65 -21.52 13.52
C VAL A 106 -4.06 -21.22 14.02
N LEU A 107 -4.39 -21.53 15.27
CA LEU A 107 -5.72 -21.22 15.83
C LEU A 107 -6.02 -19.70 15.84
N PRO A 108 -5.14 -18.81 16.36
CA PRO A 108 -5.34 -17.37 16.23
C PRO A 108 -5.54 -16.91 14.78
N THR A 109 -4.78 -17.45 13.83
CA THR A 109 -4.94 -17.16 12.41
C THR A 109 -6.28 -17.63 11.85
N LEU A 110 -6.75 -18.82 12.21
CA LEU A 110 -8.07 -19.32 11.79
C LEU A 110 -9.21 -18.46 12.34
N ILE A 111 -9.09 -17.93 13.57
CA ILE A 111 -10.06 -16.99 14.13
C ILE A 111 -10.09 -15.71 13.29
N ILE A 112 -8.93 -15.17 12.90
CA ILE A 112 -8.86 -14.01 11.98
C ILE A 112 -9.55 -14.32 10.65
N VAL A 113 -9.31 -15.51 10.06
CA VAL A 113 -9.99 -15.94 8.83
C VAL A 113 -11.50 -15.91 8.99
N VAL A 114 -12.03 -16.52 10.06
CA VAL A 114 -13.47 -16.57 10.33
C VAL A 114 -14.05 -15.18 10.53
N VAL A 115 -13.39 -14.31 11.30
CA VAL A 115 -13.86 -12.94 11.52
C VAL A 115 -13.88 -12.16 10.20
N TYR A 116 -12.83 -12.21 9.39
CA TYR A 116 -12.81 -11.53 8.09
C TYR A 116 -13.91 -12.07 7.16
N MET A 117 -14.20 -13.38 7.17
CA MET A 117 -15.32 -13.94 6.40
C MET A 117 -16.67 -13.39 6.87
N ILE A 118 -16.91 -13.36 8.19
CA ILE A 118 -18.15 -12.85 8.78
C ILE A 118 -18.32 -11.36 8.47
N SER A 119 -17.30 -10.55 8.74
CA SER A 119 -17.34 -9.10 8.47
C SER A 119 -17.48 -8.78 6.99
N THR A 120 -16.92 -9.60 6.09
CA THR A 120 -17.12 -9.45 4.63
C THR A 120 -18.54 -9.81 4.21
N ALA A 121 -19.08 -10.93 4.72
CA ALA A 121 -20.42 -11.40 4.38
C ALA A 121 -21.52 -10.44 4.87
N LEU A 122 -21.31 -9.82 6.04
CA LEU A 122 -22.24 -8.86 6.63
C LEU A 122 -21.93 -7.40 6.27
N SER A 123 -20.92 -7.15 5.43
CA SER A 123 -20.46 -5.81 5.06
C SER A 123 -21.55 -4.96 4.41
N ILE A 124 -21.48 -3.63 4.59
CA ILE A 124 -22.31 -2.69 3.82
C ILE A 124 -21.88 -2.62 2.35
N ALA A 125 -20.63 -3.00 2.05
CA ALA A 125 -20.06 -3.06 0.70
C ALA A 125 -19.31 -4.41 0.50
N PRO A 126 -20.02 -5.55 0.39
CA PRO A 126 -19.41 -6.89 0.41
C PRO A 126 -18.32 -7.12 -0.65
N ARG A 127 -18.52 -6.57 -1.85
CA ARG A 127 -17.56 -6.66 -2.94
C ARG A 127 -16.27 -5.92 -2.61
N THR A 128 -16.38 -4.67 -2.16
CA THR A 128 -15.25 -3.85 -1.72
C THR A 128 -14.54 -4.50 -0.54
N SER A 129 -15.28 -5.13 0.38
CA SER A 129 -14.67 -5.89 1.48
C SER A 129 -13.94 -7.15 1.03
N LEU A 130 -14.40 -7.83 -0.02
CA LEU A 130 -13.72 -9.00 -0.56
C LEU A 130 -12.46 -8.64 -1.36
N LEU A 131 -12.60 -7.74 -2.35
CA LEU A 131 -11.57 -7.41 -3.33
C LEU A 131 -10.70 -6.21 -2.94
N GLY A 132 -11.18 -5.36 -2.04
CA GLY A 132 -10.57 -4.10 -1.63
C GLY A 132 -11.10 -2.89 -2.38
N SER A 133 -10.83 -1.71 -1.82
CA SER A 133 -11.18 -0.41 -2.40
C SER A 133 -10.27 -0.06 -3.58
N TYR A 134 -10.71 0.86 -4.44
CA TYR A 134 -9.88 1.45 -5.48
C TYR A 134 -8.55 1.96 -4.92
N GLN A 135 -8.55 2.69 -3.80
CA GLN A 135 -7.32 3.30 -3.31
C GLN A 135 -6.27 2.28 -2.84
N ARG A 136 -6.69 1.16 -2.23
CA ARG A 136 -5.76 0.27 -1.51
C ARG A 136 -5.77 -1.19 -1.91
N LEU A 137 -6.83 -1.76 -2.47
CA LEU A 137 -6.96 -3.20 -2.73
C LEU A 137 -6.63 -4.11 -1.51
N GLN A 138 -6.89 -3.66 -0.27
CA GLN A 138 -6.55 -4.41 0.95
C GLN A 138 -7.75 -5.22 1.52
N GLY A 139 -8.62 -5.74 0.66
CA GLY A 139 -9.78 -6.56 1.08
C GLY A 139 -9.39 -7.94 1.63
N THR A 140 -10.39 -8.74 2.00
CA THR A 140 -10.23 -10.09 2.56
C THR A 140 -9.39 -11.02 1.69
N TYR A 141 -9.50 -10.92 0.37
CA TYR A 141 -8.66 -11.69 -0.56
C TYR A 141 -7.17 -11.41 -0.35
N THR A 142 -6.78 -10.15 -0.15
CA THR A 142 -5.39 -9.76 0.17
C THR A 142 -4.97 -10.29 1.54
N THR A 143 -5.84 -10.15 2.55
CA THR A 143 -5.55 -10.67 3.89
C THR A 143 -5.26 -12.17 3.85
N PHE A 144 -6.02 -12.92 3.06
CA PHE A 144 -5.80 -14.35 2.87
C PHE A 144 -4.51 -14.64 2.09
N ALA A 145 -4.11 -13.80 1.14
CA ALA A 145 -2.81 -13.95 0.47
C ALA A 145 -1.63 -13.86 1.47
N TYR A 146 -1.67 -12.95 2.45
CA TYR A 146 -0.66 -12.92 3.51
C TYR A 146 -0.68 -14.20 4.37
N ILE A 147 -1.87 -14.69 4.71
CA ILE A 147 -2.03 -15.91 5.52
C ILE A 147 -1.54 -17.14 4.74
N VAL A 148 -1.73 -17.20 3.43
CA VAL A 148 -1.17 -18.25 2.57
C VAL A 148 0.36 -18.24 2.68
N VAL A 149 1.03 -17.08 2.57
CA VAL A 149 2.49 -17.00 2.76
C VAL A 149 2.91 -17.59 4.10
N PHE A 150 2.22 -17.23 5.18
CA PHE A 150 2.47 -17.77 6.52
C PHE A 150 2.31 -19.29 6.59
N LEU A 151 1.19 -19.83 6.10
CA LEU A 151 0.91 -21.27 6.11
C LEU A 151 1.91 -22.05 5.25
N MET A 152 2.32 -21.48 4.11
CA MET A 152 3.32 -22.07 3.22
C MET A 152 4.71 -22.15 3.86
N ILE A 153 5.08 -21.16 4.67
CA ILE A 153 6.31 -21.21 5.48
C ILE A 153 6.18 -22.28 6.56
N LEU A 154 5.07 -22.31 7.30
CA LEU A 154 4.83 -23.31 8.35
C LEU A 154 4.91 -24.75 7.81
N GLN A 155 4.48 -24.99 6.58
CA GLN A 155 4.50 -26.32 5.99
C GLN A 155 5.81 -26.65 5.25
N GLY A 156 6.39 -25.69 4.54
CA GLY A 156 7.52 -25.92 3.62
C GLY A 156 8.90 -25.70 4.22
N MET A 157 9.06 -24.84 5.24
CA MET A 157 10.37 -24.51 5.79
C MET A 157 10.83 -25.59 6.78
N ARG A 158 11.82 -26.39 6.39
CA ARG A 158 12.33 -27.53 7.17
C ARG A 158 13.85 -27.60 7.27
N ARG A 159 14.58 -26.80 6.47
CA ARG A 159 16.05 -26.79 6.45
C ARG A 159 16.58 -25.40 6.79
N ARG A 160 17.73 -25.36 7.48
CA ARG A 160 18.38 -24.10 7.87
C ARG A 160 18.78 -23.27 6.65
N ALA A 161 19.19 -23.93 5.56
CA ALA A 161 19.48 -23.26 4.29
C ALA A 161 18.32 -22.41 3.74
N GLN A 162 17.07 -22.86 3.93
CA GLN A 162 15.87 -22.11 3.48
C GLN A 162 15.69 -20.84 4.31
N LEU A 163 15.81 -20.99 5.64
CA LEU A 163 15.75 -19.86 6.57
C LEU A 163 16.87 -18.86 6.28
N ASP A 164 18.10 -19.33 6.12
CA ASP A 164 19.25 -18.44 5.91
C ASP A 164 19.12 -17.66 4.59
N ARG A 165 18.59 -18.30 3.55
CA ARG A 165 18.24 -17.65 2.28
C ARG A 165 17.16 -16.58 2.43
N LEU A 166 16.08 -16.88 3.17
CA LEU A 166 15.03 -15.91 3.46
C LEU A 166 15.59 -14.63 4.11
N LEU A 167 16.34 -14.80 5.20
CA LEU A 167 16.89 -13.67 5.96
C LEU A 167 17.89 -12.87 5.12
N THR A 168 18.70 -13.56 4.30
CA THR A 168 19.66 -12.92 3.40
C THR A 168 18.94 -12.05 2.36
N LEU A 169 17.88 -12.57 1.74
CA LEU A 169 17.13 -11.82 0.74
C LEU A 169 16.31 -10.67 1.34
N ILE A 170 15.82 -10.78 2.58
CA ILE A 170 15.23 -9.64 3.31
C ILE A 170 16.21 -8.47 3.39
N ILE A 171 17.46 -8.76 3.76
CA ILE A 171 18.50 -7.74 3.98
C ILE A 171 18.94 -7.12 2.66
N ILE A 172 19.23 -7.94 1.65
CA ILE A 172 19.65 -7.47 0.33
C ILE A 172 18.55 -6.61 -0.31
N THR A 173 17.27 -6.98 -0.14
CA THR A 173 16.12 -6.22 -0.67
C THR A 173 15.96 -4.87 0.01
N SER A 174 16.30 -4.72 1.30
CA SER A 174 16.20 -3.42 1.98
C SER A 174 17.22 -2.38 1.49
N LEU A 175 18.35 -2.83 0.93
CA LEU A 175 19.43 -1.96 0.51
C LEU A 175 19.04 -0.99 -0.63
N PRO A 176 18.54 -1.44 -1.80
CA PRO A 176 18.11 -0.52 -2.86
C PRO A 176 16.96 0.39 -2.42
N VAL A 177 16.04 -0.08 -1.56
CA VAL A 177 14.98 0.78 -0.99
C VAL A 177 15.56 1.93 -0.18
N ALA A 178 16.56 1.65 0.67
CA ALA A 178 17.21 2.67 1.48
C ALA A 178 18.07 3.63 0.63
N ILE A 179 18.82 3.11 -0.35
CA ILE A 179 19.61 3.93 -1.30
C ILE A 179 18.69 4.83 -2.13
N TYR A 180 17.53 4.34 -2.57
CA TYR A 180 16.61 5.15 -3.34
C TYR A 180 16.09 6.35 -2.55
N GLY A 181 15.76 6.17 -1.27
CA GLY A 181 15.45 7.29 -0.37
C GLY A 181 16.59 8.31 -0.29
N LEU A 182 17.85 7.85 -0.26
CA LEU A 182 19.01 8.75 -0.30
C LEU A 182 19.12 9.51 -1.64
N LEU A 183 18.89 8.85 -2.78
CA LEU A 183 18.89 9.51 -4.09
C LEU A 183 17.83 10.62 -4.16
N GLN A 184 16.64 10.38 -3.62
CA GLN A 184 15.59 11.41 -3.53
C GLN A 184 16.05 12.62 -2.72
N ARG A 185 16.67 12.39 -1.55
CA ARG A 185 17.22 13.48 -0.72
C ARG A 185 18.29 14.29 -1.44
N LEU A 186 19.13 13.61 -2.22
CA LEU A 186 20.21 14.22 -3.00
C LEU A 186 19.73 14.81 -4.34
N GLN A 187 18.42 14.77 -4.62
CA GLN A 187 17.82 15.20 -5.89
C GLN A 187 18.41 14.48 -7.12
N LEU A 188 18.84 13.24 -6.94
CA LEU A 188 19.37 12.36 -7.99
C LEU A 188 18.31 11.40 -8.56
N ASP A 189 17.03 11.60 -8.21
CA ASP A 189 15.89 10.84 -8.69
C ASP A 189 15.38 11.36 -10.05
N PRO A 190 15.37 10.55 -11.12
CA PRO A 190 14.89 10.98 -12.43
C PRO A 190 13.36 10.97 -12.58
N LEU A 191 12.62 10.44 -11.60
CA LEU A 191 11.18 10.25 -11.72
C LEU A 191 10.40 11.53 -11.32
N PRO A 192 9.37 11.93 -12.09
CA PRO A 192 8.66 13.20 -11.91
C PRO A 192 7.54 13.08 -10.87
N TRP A 193 7.89 12.95 -9.59
CA TRP A 193 6.88 12.88 -8.51
C TRP A 193 6.15 14.21 -8.32
N GLY A 194 4.83 14.15 -8.15
CA GLY A 194 3.99 15.34 -7.92
C GLY A 194 4.02 15.88 -6.49
N GLY A 195 4.59 15.13 -5.53
CA GLY A 195 4.73 15.52 -4.12
C GLY A 195 6.18 15.73 -3.71
N ASP A 196 6.39 16.34 -2.55
CA ASP A 196 7.73 16.52 -1.99
C ASP A 196 8.31 15.18 -1.49
N THR A 197 9.27 14.66 -2.25
CA THR A 197 10.06 13.47 -1.92
C THR A 197 11.48 13.82 -1.45
N VAL A 198 11.84 15.11 -1.38
CA VAL A 198 13.19 15.58 -1.06
C VAL A 198 13.31 15.88 0.42
N GLU A 199 12.38 16.65 1.01
CA GLU A 199 12.44 16.93 2.44
C GLU A 199 12.13 15.68 3.26
N ARG A 200 11.14 14.92 2.82
CA ARG A 200 10.71 13.66 3.44
C ARG A 200 10.69 12.56 2.39
N VAL A 201 11.72 11.72 2.43
CA VAL A 201 11.93 10.69 1.40
C VAL A 201 10.84 9.63 1.46
N ALA A 202 10.41 9.16 0.29
CA ALA A 202 9.31 8.21 0.12
C ALA A 202 9.77 6.85 -0.42
N GLY A 203 10.89 6.83 -1.16
CA GLY A 203 11.44 5.70 -1.91
C GLY A 203 10.37 4.88 -2.64
N ASN A 204 10.55 3.55 -2.65
CA ASN A 204 9.65 2.62 -3.36
C ASN A 204 8.23 2.54 -2.76
N MET A 205 7.94 3.26 -1.68
CA MET A 205 6.66 3.17 -0.97
C MET A 205 5.73 4.38 -1.22
N GLY A 206 6.22 5.43 -1.88
CA GLY A 206 5.41 6.63 -2.17
C GLY A 206 5.05 7.49 -0.95
N ASN A 207 5.47 7.08 0.25
CA ASN A 207 5.20 7.79 1.48
C ASN A 207 6.33 7.58 2.50
N SER A 208 6.73 8.65 3.19
CA SER A 208 7.80 8.63 4.19
C SER A 208 7.50 7.79 5.44
N ILE A 209 6.22 7.61 5.81
CA ILE A 209 5.85 6.71 6.91
C ILE A 209 6.09 5.26 6.47
N PHE A 210 5.69 4.92 5.25
CA PHE A 210 5.68 3.57 4.71
C PHE A 210 7.09 3.01 4.50
N ILE A 211 8.01 3.80 3.91
CA ILE A 211 9.41 3.40 3.76
C ILE A 211 10.08 3.16 5.11
N ALA A 212 9.87 4.05 6.08
CA ALA A 212 10.45 3.90 7.40
C ALA A 212 9.88 2.67 8.13
N ALA A 213 8.56 2.45 8.07
CA ALA A 213 7.92 1.27 8.68
C ALA A 213 8.50 -0.05 8.15
N TYR A 214 8.70 -0.17 6.84
CA TYR A 214 9.34 -1.33 6.22
C TYR A 214 10.80 -1.51 6.67
N LEU A 215 11.61 -0.44 6.61
CA LEU A 215 13.03 -0.51 6.94
C LEU A 215 13.29 -0.82 8.42
N VAL A 216 12.38 -0.44 9.32
CA VAL A 216 12.41 -0.85 10.74
C VAL A 216 12.34 -2.37 10.87
N MET A 217 11.47 -3.03 10.09
CA MET A 217 11.35 -4.49 10.16
C MET A 217 12.60 -5.21 9.63
N ALA A 218 13.19 -4.69 8.54
CA ALA A 218 14.44 -5.23 8.00
C ALA A 218 15.64 -4.98 8.94
N PHE A 219 15.68 -3.83 9.63
CA PHE A 219 16.77 -3.43 10.52
C PHE A 219 17.06 -4.46 11.62
N PHE A 220 16.04 -4.96 12.33
CA PHE A 220 16.25 -5.93 13.41
C PHE A 220 16.72 -7.29 12.91
N ILE A 221 16.30 -7.70 11.71
CA ILE A 221 16.80 -8.91 11.06
C ILE A 221 18.28 -8.74 10.67
N THR A 222 18.65 -7.57 10.14
CA THR A 222 20.06 -7.22 9.90
C THR A 222 20.86 -7.20 11.19
N PHE A 223 20.30 -6.66 12.28
CA PHE A 223 20.95 -6.62 13.59
C PHE A 223 21.26 -8.03 14.13
N TYR A 224 20.31 -8.97 14.00
CA TYR A 224 20.56 -10.38 14.31
C TYR A 224 21.77 -10.93 13.53
N ARG A 225 21.83 -10.66 12.22
CA ARG A 225 22.93 -11.11 11.37
C ARG A 225 24.28 -10.47 11.71
N ILE A 226 24.28 -9.22 12.17
CA ILE A 226 25.48 -8.57 12.73
C ILE A 226 25.93 -9.35 13.97
N ALA A 227 25.03 -9.61 14.92
CA ALA A 227 25.36 -10.35 16.14
C ALA A 227 25.88 -11.77 15.85
N ASP A 228 25.24 -12.50 14.93
CA ASP A 228 25.66 -13.85 14.49
C ASP A 228 27.07 -13.82 13.84
N SER A 229 27.36 -12.78 13.05
CA SER A 229 28.67 -12.61 12.41
C SER A 229 29.77 -12.31 13.43
N PHE A 230 29.51 -11.41 14.40
CA PHE A 230 30.47 -11.12 15.47
C PHE A 230 30.69 -12.32 16.39
N ALA A 231 29.63 -13.07 16.72
CA ALA A 231 29.75 -14.29 17.50
C ALA A 231 30.65 -15.31 16.78
N SER A 232 30.50 -15.44 15.46
CA SER A 232 31.36 -16.31 14.64
C SER A 232 32.83 -15.87 14.67
N ILE A 233 33.11 -14.56 14.56
CA ILE A 233 34.47 -13.99 14.60
C ILE A 233 35.12 -14.19 15.97
N LEU A 234 34.38 -13.93 17.06
CA LEU A 234 34.90 -14.00 18.42
C LEU A 234 35.13 -15.44 18.91
N GLN A 235 34.40 -16.41 18.34
CA GLN A 235 34.53 -17.83 18.69
C GLN A 235 35.54 -18.57 17.81
N SER A 236 35.99 -17.98 16.70
CA SER A 236 36.96 -18.61 15.80
C SER A 236 38.40 -18.32 16.21
N ASP A 237 39.23 -19.36 16.33
CA ASP A 237 40.68 -19.22 16.59
C ASP A 237 41.43 -18.48 15.47
N GLN A 238 40.90 -18.56 14.23
CA GLN A 238 41.35 -17.78 13.08
C GLN A 238 40.13 -17.24 12.32
N PRO A 239 39.77 -15.95 12.50
CA PRO A 239 38.61 -15.37 11.83
C PRO A 239 38.83 -15.35 10.32
N ARG A 240 37.87 -15.88 9.56
CA ARG A 240 37.93 -15.90 8.09
C ARG A 240 37.64 -14.50 7.57
N TRP A 241 38.34 -14.10 6.50
CA TRP A 241 38.05 -12.84 5.80
C TRP A 241 36.56 -12.72 5.39
N SER A 242 35.92 -13.83 5.03
CA SER A 242 34.49 -13.87 4.72
C SER A 242 33.60 -13.42 5.88
N ASP A 243 33.95 -13.74 7.13
CA ASP A 243 33.16 -13.34 8.29
C ASP A 243 33.29 -11.84 8.57
N VAL A 244 34.46 -11.26 8.32
CA VAL A 244 34.69 -9.81 8.41
C VAL A 244 33.91 -9.07 7.32
N VAL A 245 34.00 -9.52 6.07
CA VAL A 245 33.24 -8.94 4.94
C VAL A 245 31.73 -9.04 5.20
N ARG A 246 31.27 -10.18 5.72
CA ARG A 246 29.87 -10.39 6.11
C ARG A 246 29.40 -9.36 7.13
N ALA A 247 30.13 -9.22 8.23
CA ALA A 247 29.82 -8.25 9.29
C ALA A 247 29.81 -6.81 8.75
N ALA A 248 30.82 -6.44 7.96
CA ALA A 248 30.94 -5.11 7.36
C ALA A 248 29.75 -4.78 6.43
N CYS A 249 29.34 -5.72 5.57
CA CYS A 249 28.19 -5.53 4.69
C CYS A 249 26.89 -5.38 5.50
N TYR A 250 26.68 -6.17 6.55
CA TYR A 250 25.49 -6.03 7.38
C TYR A 250 25.45 -4.71 8.16
N ILE A 251 26.59 -4.25 8.69
CA ILE A 251 26.69 -2.92 9.32
C ILE A 251 26.34 -1.83 8.31
N LEU A 252 26.85 -1.92 7.08
CA LEU A 252 26.55 -0.96 6.02
C LEU A 252 25.04 -0.91 5.72
N VAL A 253 24.39 -2.06 5.53
CA VAL A 253 22.93 -2.12 5.27
C VAL A 253 22.14 -1.60 6.47
N ALA A 254 22.52 -1.96 7.69
CA ALA A 254 21.85 -1.47 8.90
C ALA A 254 21.98 0.05 9.04
N LEU A 255 23.13 0.63 8.68
CA LEU A 255 23.37 2.07 8.67
C LEU A 255 22.47 2.78 7.66
N PHE A 256 22.38 2.28 6.42
CA PHE A 256 21.47 2.83 5.41
C PHE A 256 20.01 2.79 5.90
N ASN A 257 19.56 1.66 6.43
CA ASN A 257 18.20 1.53 6.98
C ASN A 257 17.96 2.54 8.12
N ALA A 258 18.90 2.65 9.06
CA ALA A 258 18.79 3.56 10.21
C ALA A 258 18.80 5.05 9.79
N ILE A 259 19.64 5.45 8.83
CA ILE A 259 19.68 6.83 8.31
C ILE A 259 18.33 7.21 7.71
N VAL A 260 17.73 6.33 6.91
CA VAL A 260 16.42 6.62 6.31
C VAL A 260 15.34 6.73 7.39
N VAL A 261 15.27 5.77 8.32
CA VAL A 261 14.24 5.74 9.38
C VAL A 261 14.35 6.94 10.31
N LEU A 262 15.56 7.23 10.81
CA LEU A 262 15.76 8.23 11.87
C LEU A 262 15.85 9.66 11.33
N ILE A 263 16.35 9.85 10.10
CA ILE A 263 16.68 11.17 9.56
C ILE A 263 15.85 11.49 8.33
N LEU A 264 15.94 10.70 7.26
CA LEU A 264 15.44 11.12 5.94
C LEU A 264 13.91 11.05 5.81
N ALA A 265 13.27 10.06 6.43
CA ALA A 265 11.82 9.91 6.39
C ALA A 265 11.10 10.90 7.33
N GLY A 266 11.73 11.22 8.48
CA GLY A 266 11.18 12.13 9.49
C GLY A 266 9.82 11.70 10.04
N SER A 267 9.55 10.39 10.11
CA SER A 267 8.23 9.84 10.49
C SER A 267 8.22 9.39 11.95
N ARG A 268 7.42 10.06 12.79
CA ARG A 268 7.39 9.87 14.26
C ARG A 268 6.99 8.45 14.69
N GLY A 269 5.96 7.87 14.07
CA GLY A 269 5.50 6.51 14.39
C GLY A 269 6.60 5.45 14.19
N PRO A 270 7.20 5.33 12.99
CA PRO A 270 8.35 4.45 12.75
C PRO A 270 9.57 4.75 13.63
N GLN A 271 9.88 6.02 13.93
CA GLN A 271 10.96 6.38 14.86
C GLN A 271 10.70 5.84 16.28
N LEU A 272 9.48 6.00 16.80
CA LEU A 272 9.08 5.43 18.09
C LEU A 272 9.09 3.91 18.07
N GLY A 273 8.58 3.28 17.00
CA GLY A 273 8.64 1.84 16.80
C GLY A 273 10.08 1.31 16.82
N TRP A 274 11.00 2.00 16.14
CA TRP A 274 12.43 1.65 16.15
C TRP A 274 13.03 1.76 17.56
N LEU A 275 12.79 2.87 18.27
CA LEU A 275 13.31 3.08 19.63
C LEU A 275 12.79 2.02 20.62
N VAL A 276 11.49 1.72 20.57
CA VAL A 276 10.89 0.68 21.42
C VAL A 276 11.43 -0.70 21.02
N GLY A 277 11.55 -1.01 19.73
CA GLY A 277 12.14 -2.27 19.29
C GLY A 277 13.59 -2.45 19.76
N VAL A 278 14.42 -1.40 19.70
CA VAL A 278 15.80 -1.41 20.24
C VAL A 278 15.80 -1.64 21.75
N LEU A 279 14.94 -0.93 22.49
CA LEU A 279 14.77 -1.15 23.93
C LEU A 279 14.44 -2.63 24.23
N PHE A 280 13.49 -3.22 23.50
CA PHE A 280 13.12 -4.62 23.68
C PHE A 280 14.22 -5.60 23.25
N VAL A 281 14.98 -5.33 22.19
CA VAL A 281 16.17 -6.15 21.85
C VAL A 281 17.12 -6.20 23.05
N VAL A 282 17.48 -5.05 23.62
CA VAL A 282 18.47 -5.01 24.70
C VAL A 282 17.89 -5.60 26.00
N LEU A 283 16.61 -5.36 26.31
CA LEU A 283 15.93 -5.97 27.45
C LEU A 283 15.88 -7.50 27.35
N LEU A 284 15.58 -8.05 26.17
CA LEU A 284 15.52 -9.49 25.95
C LEU A 284 16.92 -10.13 25.95
N LEU A 285 17.93 -9.46 25.39
CA LEU A 285 19.33 -9.92 25.48
C LEU A 285 19.83 -9.94 26.93
N ALA A 286 19.43 -8.95 27.74
CA ALA A 286 19.75 -8.94 29.17
C ALA A 286 19.24 -10.20 29.90
N GLN A 287 18.12 -10.78 29.46
CA GLN A 287 17.57 -12.00 30.05
C GLN A 287 18.39 -13.26 29.74
N LEU A 288 19.25 -13.23 28.71
CA LEU A 288 20.16 -14.33 28.39
C LEU A 288 21.42 -14.34 29.28
N VAL A 289 21.65 -13.31 30.10
CA VAL A 289 22.81 -13.23 31.01
C VAL A 289 22.66 -14.23 32.15
N ARG A 290 23.62 -15.17 32.25
CA ARG A 290 23.61 -16.23 33.30
C ARG A 290 23.78 -15.67 34.72
N ARG A 291 24.59 -14.62 34.90
CA ARG A 291 24.83 -14.04 36.23
C ARG A 291 23.58 -13.33 36.76
N GLN A 292 22.92 -13.92 37.76
CA GLN A 292 21.64 -13.46 38.31
C GLN A 292 21.63 -11.97 38.71
N LYS A 293 22.62 -11.51 39.49
CA LYS A 293 22.75 -10.10 39.90
C LYS A 293 22.96 -9.16 38.71
N ALA A 294 23.79 -9.57 37.75
CA ALA A 294 24.09 -8.77 36.56
C ALA A 294 22.86 -8.65 35.65
N ARG A 295 22.10 -9.74 35.46
CA ARG A 295 20.82 -9.73 34.72
C ARG A 295 19.83 -8.75 35.33
N LEU A 296 19.64 -8.80 36.66
CA LEU A 296 18.73 -7.88 37.34
C LEU A 296 19.19 -6.44 37.23
N GLN A 297 20.46 -6.15 37.54
CA GLN A 297 21.03 -4.79 37.44
C GLN A 297 20.92 -4.22 36.02
N LEU A 298 21.21 -5.04 35.00
CA LEU A 298 21.09 -4.65 33.61
C LEU A 298 19.63 -4.37 33.24
N THR A 299 18.69 -5.22 33.67
CA THR A 299 17.25 -5.02 33.41
C THR A 299 16.74 -3.73 34.07
N VAL A 300 17.06 -3.51 35.35
CA VAL A 300 16.70 -2.29 36.08
C VAL A 300 17.32 -1.06 35.42
N GLY A 301 18.60 -1.12 35.06
CA GLY A 301 19.30 -0.03 34.39
C GLY A 301 18.69 0.32 33.03
N LEU A 302 18.33 -0.68 32.22
CA LEU A 302 17.69 -0.48 30.92
C LEU A 302 16.26 0.07 31.02
N ILE A 303 15.49 -0.38 32.00
CA ILE A 303 14.16 0.19 32.28
C ILE A 303 14.31 1.62 32.78
N GLY A 304 15.27 1.89 33.66
CA GLY A 304 15.61 3.24 34.11
C GLY A 304 16.00 4.16 32.94
N LEU A 305 16.78 3.65 31.98
CA LEU A 305 17.11 4.35 30.73
C LEU A 305 15.87 4.61 29.87
N GLY A 306 14.96 3.63 29.76
CA GLY A 306 13.68 3.80 29.07
C GLY A 306 12.81 4.89 29.72
N VAL A 307 12.70 4.89 31.05
CA VAL A 307 12.00 5.92 31.82
C VAL A 307 12.65 7.29 31.65
N ALA A 308 13.98 7.37 31.70
CA ALA A 308 14.72 8.60 31.43
C ALA A 308 14.50 9.10 29.99
N GLY A 309 14.44 8.19 29.02
CA GLY A 309 14.11 8.49 27.63
C GLY A 309 12.68 9.03 27.46
N LEU A 310 11.70 8.45 28.15
CA LEU A 310 10.32 8.97 28.19
C LEU A 310 10.25 10.34 28.89
N ALA A 311 10.97 10.53 29.99
CA ALA A 311 11.07 11.82 30.68
C ALA A 311 11.72 12.88 29.77
N PHE A 312 12.76 12.51 29.01
CA PHE A 312 13.37 13.37 28.01
C PHE A 312 12.40 13.68 26.86
N LEU A 313 11.66 12.69 26.36
CA LEU A 313 10.63 12.89 25.33
C LEU A 313 9.54 13.86 25.82
N TYR A 314 9.07 13.70 27.06
CA TYR A 314 8.15 14.63 27.69
C TYR A 314 8.76 16.02 27.82
N PHE A 315 9.99 16.13 28.33
CA PHE A 315 10.74 17.37 28.47
C PHE A 315 10.84 18.14 27.14
N ILE A 316 11.23 17.49 26.03
CA ILE A 316 11.34 18.18 24.73
C ILE A 316 9.99 18.59 24.14
N ASN A 317 8.88 17.95 24.53
CA ASN A 317 7.54 18.32 24.08
C ASN A 317 7.01 19.54 24.87
N ILE A 318 7.26 19.60 26.19
CA ILE A 318 6.83 20.74 27.02
C ILE A 318 7.70 22.00 26.80
N THR A 319 8.98 21.82 26.49
CA THR A 319 9.92 22.94 26.22
C THR A 319 9.95 23.38 24.75
N ARG A 320 8.99 22.92 23.92
CA ARG A 320 9.02 23.12 22.46
C ARG A 320 8.96 24.60 22.03
N ASN A 321 8.36 25.45 22.84
CA ASN A 321 8.21 26.88 22.59
C ASN A 321 9.18 27.74 23.41
N ASP A 322 10.04 27.13 24.22
CA ASP A 322 11.04 27.84 25.02
C ASP A 322 12.29 28.11 24.17
N PRO A 323 12.72 29.39 24.01
CA PRO A 323 13.91 29.76 23.27
C PRO A 323 15.20 29.14 23.81
N ASN A 324 15.30 28.88 25.12
CA ASN A 324 16.51 28.34 25.75
C ASN A 324 16.87 26.92 25.25
N TYR A 325 15.88 26.20 24.73
CA TYR A 325 16.01 24.82 24.26
C TYR A 325 15.87 24.69 22.74
N GLU A 326 15.97 25.79 21.99
CA GLU A 326 15.85 25.78 20.52
C GLU A 326 16.95 24.94 19.86
N TRP A 327 18.14 24.88 20.44
CA TRP A 327 19.25 24.07 19.96
C TRP A 327 18.91 22.57 19.85
N LEU A 328 18.05 22.03 20.72
CA LEU A 328 17.60 20.63 20.63
C LEU A 328 16.86 20.38 19.32
N ARG A 329 16.09 21.36 18.83
CA ARG A 329 15.28 21.28 17.61
C ARG A 329 16.10 21.53 16.32
N GLN A 330 17.39 21.87 16.45
CA GLN A 330 18.30 21.89 15.29
C GLN A 330 18.52 20.46 14.75
N PHE A 331 18.48 19.45 15.62
CA PHE A 331 18.54 18.04 15.22
C PHE A 331 17.19 17.58 14.62
N PRO A 332 17.18 17.05 13.38
CA PRO A 332 15.94 16.64 12.71
C PRO A 332 15.09 15.65 13.50
N LEU A 333 15.73 14.68 14.18
CA LEU A 333 15.04 13.69 15.01
C LEU A 333 14.26 14.37 16.16
N PHE A 334 14.93 15.22 16.94
CA PHE A 334 14.33 15.88 18.10
C PHE A 334 13.27 16.90 17.70
N ARG A 335 13.46 17.61 16.58
CA ARG A 335 12.43 18.50 16.01
C ARG A 335 11.12 17.78 15.73
N ARG A 336 11.18 16.54 15.24
CA ARG A 336 9.98 15.74 14.98
C ARG A 336 9.41 15.20 16.28
N LEU A 337 10.25 14.67 17.17
CA LEU A 337 9.82 14.10 18.45
C LEU A 337 9.23 15.14 19.43
N SER A 338 9.59 16.42 19.34
CA SER A 338 9.05 17.51 20.19
C SER A 338 7.59 17.87 19.91
N THR A 339 6.92 17.18 18.98
CA THR A 339 5.51 17.39 18.62
C THR A 339 4.65 16.15 18.82
N VAL A 340 5.16 15.08 19.44
CA VAL A 340 4.46 13.80 19.57
C VAL A 340 3.21 13.94 20.45
N PHE A 341 3.22 14.80 21.47
CA PHE A 341 2.09 14.99 22.39
C PHE A 341 1.13 16.12 21.99
N THR A 342 1.27 16.72 20.81
CA THR A 342 0.29 17.73 20.33
C THR A 342 -0.93 17.04 19.74
N THR A 343 -2.13 17.48 20.12
CA THR A 343 -3.39 16.90 19.61
C THR A 343 -4.17 17.84 18.71
N GLN A 344 -3.81 19.14 18.68
CA GLN A 344 -4.58 20.19 17.98
C GLN A 344 -3.82 20.82 16.80
N GLU A 345 -2.61 20.36 16.51
CA GLU A 345 -1.75 20.96 15.48
C GLU A 345 -1.36 19.95 14.38
N GLY A 346 -1.36 20.43 13.13
CA GLY A 346 -0.89 19.70 11.95
C GLY A 346 -1.51 18.31 11.79
N THR A 347 -0.68 17.34 11.39
CA THR A 347 -1.13 15.95 11.14
C THR A 347 -1.67 15.21 12.36
N ASN A 348 -1.44 15.70 13.59
CA ASN A 348 -2.01 15.09 14.78
C ASN A 348 -3.47 15.47 14.98
N ALA A 349 -3.83 16.73 14.69
CA ALA A 349 -5.22 17.19 14.72
C ALA A 349 -6.10 16.38 13.77
N VAL A 350 -5.59 16.16 12.55
CA VAL A 350 -6.24 15.30 11.54
C VAL A 350 -6.56 13.93 12.12
N ARG A 351 -5.57 13.25 12.73
CA ARG A 351 -5.77 11.90 13.30
C ARG A 351 -6.77 11.88 14.45
N VAL A 352 -6.66 12.83 15.37
CA VAL A 352 -7.57 12.91 16.54
C VAL A 352 -9.02 13.13 16.07
N LEU A 353 -9.23 14.01 15.09
CA LEU A 353 -10.56 14.21 14.49
C LEU A 353 -11.05 12.96 13.74
N ILE A 354 -10.17 12.26 13.01
CA ILE A 354 -10.53 10.98 12.38
C ILE A 354 -10.96 9.96 13.44
N TRP A 355 -10.27 9.91 14.58
CA TRP A 355 -10.61 9.01 15.69
C TRP A 355 -11.91 9.41 16.40
N GLU A 356 -12.22 10.70 16.49
CA GLU A 356 -13.51 11.18 16.99
C GLU A 356 -14.66 10.66 16.12
N GLY A 357 -14.58 10.84 14.80
CA GLY A 357 -15.59 10.30 13.89
C GLY A 357 -15.65 8.77 13.90
N ALA A 358 -14.51 8.08 14.05
CA ALA A 358 -14.47 6.62 14.16
C ALA A 358 -15.13 6.13 15.46
N ALA A 359 -14.93 6.85 16.57
CA ALA A 359 -15.58 6.57 17.85
C ALA A 359 -17.10 6.72 17.74
N ASP A 360 -17.59 7.75 17.04
CA ASP A 360 -19.01 7.95 16.79
C ASP A 360 -19.60 6.90 15.84
N LEU A 361 -18.86 6.45 14.83
CA LEU A 361 -19.26 5.40 13.89
C LEU A 361 -19.40 4.02 14.55
N VAL A 362 -18.58 3.70 15.55
CA VAL A 362 -18.64 2.39 16.24
C VAL A 362 -19.56 2.41 17.47
N ALA A 363 -19.96 3.59 17.93
CA ALA A 363 -20.95 3.75 18.98
C ALA A 363 -22.37 3.43 18.45
N PRO A 364 -23.33 3.10 19.33
CA PRO A 364 -24.73 2.96 18.91
C PRO A 364 -25.25 4.25 18.26
N HIS A 365 -25.73 4.15 17.03
CA HIS A 365 -26.29 5.26 16.26
C HIS A 365 -27.41 4.77 15.33
N ASP A 366 -28.13 5.71 14.69
CA ASP A 366 -29.15 5.38 13.69
C ASP A 366 -28.54 4.67 12.46
N PRO A 367 -29.26 3.72 11.83
CA PRO A 367 -28.75 3.00 10.68
C PRO A 367 -28.33 3.91 9.52
N ILE A 368 -27.18 3.59 8.91
CA ILE A 368 -26.78 4.19 7.64
C ILE A 368 -27.77 3.71 6.57
N ALA A 369 -28.42 4.65 5.88
CA ALA A 369 -29.40 4.36 4.85
C ALA A 369 -28.80 4.47 3.45
N ARG A 370 -29.20 3.57 2.55
CA ARG A 370 -28.91 3.64 1.12
C ARG A 370 -29.62 4.85 0.46
N PRO A 371 -29.27 5.19 -0.80
CA PRO A 371 -29.96 6.23 -1.57
C PRO A 371 -31.48 6.04 -1.69
N ASP A 372 -31.96 4.80 -1.73
CA ASP A 372 -33.39 4.45 -1.75
C ASP A 372 -34.08 4.54 -0.38
N GLY A 373 -33.34 4.87 0.68
CA GLY A 373 -33.85 4.96 2.05
C GLY A 373 -33.82 3.64 2.83
N THR A 374 -33.38 2.53 2.22
CA THR A 374 -33.27 1.25 2.94
C THR A 374 -32.17 1.33 4.01
N PRO A 375 -32.48 1.04 5.28
CA PRO A 375 -31.49 1.09 6.35
C PRO A 375 -30.56 -0.13 6.32
N ASP A 376 -29.35 0.02 6.86
CA ASP A 376 -28.46 -1.10 7.15
C ASP A 376 -29.11 -2.08 8.14
N ALA A 377 -29.49 -3.26 7.63
CA ALA A 377 -30.17 -4.30 8.40
C ALA A 377 -29.32 -4.84 9.57
N PHE A 378 -27.99 -4.69 9.52
CA PHE A 378 -27.07 -5.20 10.54
C PHE A 378 -26.57 -4.12 11.51
N ASN A 379 -27.14 -2.89 11.47
CA ASN A 379 -26.70 -1.76 12.29
C ASN A 379 -26.53 -2.12 13.79
N ALA A 380 -27.49 -2.85 14.35
CA ALA A 380 -27.49 -3.23 15.77
C ALA A 380 -26.29 -4.10 16.19
N ILE A 381 -25.68 -4.85 15.25
CA ILE A 381 -24.53 -5.71 15.51
C ILE A 381 -23.21 -5.15 14.97
N ARG A 382 -23.21 -3.96 14.32
CA ARG A 382 -22.00 -3.31 13.80
C ARG A 382 -20.89 -3.14 14.85
N PRO A 383 -21.17 -2.79 16.12
CA PRO A 383 -20.12 -2.76 17.14
C PRO A 383 -19.40 -4.10 17.32
N LEU A 384 -20.06 -5.23 17.05
CA LEU A 384 -19.48 -6.57 17.21
C LEU A 384 -18.73 -7.06 15.96
N VAL A 385 -19.31 -6.85 14.77
CA VAL A 385 -18.81 -7.44 13.51
C VAL A 385 -18.19 -6.42 12.53
N GLY A 386 -18.34 -5.12 12.80
CA GLY A 386 -17.86 -4.03 11.96
C GLY A 386 -18.66 -3.83 10.67
N TYR A 387 -18.21 -2.89 9.84
CA TYR A 387 -18.78 -2.53 8.54
C TYR A 387 -18.21 -3.31 7.36
N GLY A 388 -17.17 -4.12 7.61
CA GLY A 388 -16.45 -4.91 6.62
C GLY A 388 -15.07 -4.32 6.27
N PRO A 389 -14.07 -5.14 5.89
CA PRO A 389 -12.78 -4.65 5.37
C PRO A 389 -12.97 -3.58 4.30
N GLU A 390 -12.08 -2.58 4.25
CA GLU A 390 -12.05 -1.55 3.20
C GLU A 390 -13.33 -0.69 3.05
N SER A 391 -14.29 -0.76 3.99
CA SER A 391 -15.57 -0.05 3.91
C SER A 391 -15.58 1.32 4.60
N MET A 392 -14.51 1.69 5.30
CA MET A 392 -14.46 2.92 6.11
C MET A 392 -14.78 4.18 5.30
N TYR A 393 -14.23 4.33 4.09
CA TYR A 393 -14.43 5.52 3.25
C TYR A 393 -15.90 5.80 2.87
N VAL A 394 -16.77 4.78 2.96
CA VAL A 394 -18.22 4.95 2.73
C VAL A 394 -19.03 4.96 4.03
N ALA A 395 -18.61 4.20 5.05
CA ALA A 395 -19.29 4.19 6.35
C ALA A 395 -19.08 5.50 7.14
N TYR A 396 -17.90 6.11 7.00
CA TYR A 396 -17.44 7.24 7.82
C TYR A 396 -18.08 8.58 7.46
N ASN A 397 -18.57 8.74 6.23
CA ASN A 397 -19.06 10.00 5.68
C ASN A 397 -20.09 10.74 6.54
N ARG A 398 -20.96 9.99 7.23
CA ARG A 398 -21.98 10.55 8.13
C ARG A 398 -21.41 11.05 9.46
N PHE A 399 -20.28 10.49 9.88
CA PHE A 399 -19.60 10.74 11.15
C PHE A 399 -18.39 11.66 10.99
N TYR A 400 -18.17 12.19 9.78
CA TYR A 400 -17.12 13.15 9.49
C TYR A 400 -17.26 14.39 10.41
N PRO A 401 -16.27 14.69 11.27
CA PRO A 401 -16.32 15.87 12.12
C PRO A 401 -16.13 17.15 11.28
N PRO A 402 -17.02 18.15 11.38
CA PRO A 402 -16.91 19.37 10.58
C PRO A 402 -15.57 20.10 10.72
N ALA A 403 -14.93 20.04 11.89
CA ALA A 403 -13.64 20.66 12.14
C ALA A 403 -12.51 20.11 11.24
N LEU A 404 -12.61 18.87 10.74
CA LEU A 404 -11.61 18.24 9.89
C LEU A 404 -11.48 18.95 8.53
N ALA A 405 -12.56 19.59 8.07
CA ALA A 405 -12.59 20.42 6.85
C ALA A 405 -11.64 21.64 6.89
N ASN A 406 -11.09 21.96 8.07
CA ASN A 406 -10.11 23.03 8.24
C ASN A 406 -8.65 22.56 8.10
N PHE A 407 -8.42 21.24 8.05
CA PHE A 407 -7.11 20.64 7.92
C PHE A 407 -6.96 19.87 6.60
N GLU A 408 -8.05 19.28 6.11
CA GLU A 408 -8.12 18.55 4.85
C GLU A 408 -9.15 19.19 3.90
N ALA A 409 -9.21 18.71 2.66
CA ALA A 409 -10.23 19.15 1.72
C ALA A 409 -11.63 18.81 2.25
N ARG A 410 -12.61 19.71 2.06
CA ARG A 410 -13.97 19.58 2.63
C ARG A 410 -14.75 18.35 2.14
N ASN A 411 -14.31 17.77 1.03
CA ASN A 411 -14.85 16.56 0.42
C ASN A 411 -13.93 15.34 0.59
N ALA A 412 -12.81 15.46 1.30
CA ALA A 412 -11.93 14.32 1.56
C ALA A 412 -12.56 13.41 2.62
N SER A 413 -12.80 12.15 2.27
CA SER A 413 -13.20 11.13 3.24
C SER A 413 -12.02 10.21 3.58
N PRO A 414 -11.68 10.04 4.86
CA PRO A 414 -10.65 9.11 5.28
C PRO A 414 -10.97 7.66 4.91
N ASP A 415 -10.01 6.96 4.29
CA ASP A 415 -10.10 5.54 3.97
C ASP A 415 -9.52 4.62 5.07
N ARG A 416 -8.83 5.23 6.03
CA ARG A 416 -8.18 4.63 7.20
C ARG A 416 -8.20 5.57 8.39
N SER A 417 -8.20 5.00 9.58
CA SER A 417 -8.14 5.77 10.83
C SER A 417 -6.72 6.19 11.22
N HIS A 418 -5.68 5.66 10.56
CA HIS A 418 -4.28 5.78 10.99
C HIS A 418 -4.00 5.20 12.39
N ASN A 419 -4.80 4.22 12.81
CA ASN A 419 -4.63 3.49 14.05
C ASN A 419 -5.29 2.10 13.92
N GLU A 420 -4.49 1.04 14.02
CA GLU A 420 -5.00 -0.33 13.79
C GLU A 420 -6.15 -0.74 14.75
N THR A 421 -6.22 -0.19 15.98
CA THR A 421 -7.34 -0.45 16.90
C THR A 421 -8.65 0.14 16.37
N TRP A 422 -8.62 1.39 15.90
CA TRP A 422 -9.79 2.02 15.30
C TRP A 422 -10.17 1.37 13.98
N ASP A 423 -9.19 1.03 13.13
CA ASP A 423 -9.46 0.26 11.91
C ASP A 423 -10.14 -1.06 12.27
N ALA A 424 -9.59 -1.87 13.19
CA ALA A 424 -10.16 -3.16 13.57
C ALA A 424 -11.61 -3.06 14.09
N LEU A 425 -11.91 -2.04 14.90
CA LEU A 425 -13.28 -1.78 15.38
C LEU A 425 -14.22 -1.39 14.24
N VAL A 426 -13.79 -0.50 13.34
CA VAL A 426 -14.62 -0.07 12.20
C VAL A 426 -14.85 -1.23 11.22
N ILE A 427 -13.81 -1.97 10.83
CA ILE A 427 -13.90 -2.95 9.74
C ILE A 427 -14.37 -4.33 10.20
N THR A 428 -14.05 -4.73 11.43
CA THR A 428 -14.27 -6.10 11.93
C THR A 428 -14.92 -6.14 13.32
N GLY A 429 -15.22 -4.97 13.90
CA GLY A 429 -15.87 -4.86 15.21
C GLY A 429 -15.01 -5.37 16.36
N VAL A 430 -15.64 -5.49 17.53
CA VAL A 430 -15.01 -6.03 18.75
C VAL A 430 -14.46 -7.45 18.52
N PHE A 431 -15.13 -8.29 17.72
CA PHE A 431 -14.60 -9.63 17.41
C PHE A 431 -13.28 -9.57 16.65
N GLY A 432 -13.15 -8.63 15.71
CA GLY A 432 -11.90 -8.34 15.03
C GLY A 432 -10.81 -7.84 15.96
N LEU A 433 -11.12 -6.85 16.80
CA LEU A 433 -10.16 -6.33 17.77
C LEU A 433 -9.67 -7.43 18.73
N LEU A 434 -10.57 -8.26 19.24
CA LEU A 434 -10.22 -9.38 20.13
C LEU A 434 -9.38 -10.44 19.39
N ALA A 435 -9.74 -10.80 18.16
CA ALA A 435 -8.96 -11.72 17.35
C ALA A 435 -7.55 -11.18 17.06
N TYR A 436 -7.46 -9.88 16.77
CA TYR A 436 -6.20 -9.18 16.55
C TYR A 436 -5.32 -9.16 17.80
N MET A 437 -5.88 -8.78 18.95
CA MET A 437 -5.18 -8.79 20.24
C MET A 437 -4.79 -10.22 20.67
N PHE A 438 -5.60 -11.22 20.33
CA PHE A 438 -5.28 -12.62 20.56
C PHE A 438 -4.14 -13.11 19.66
N LEU A 439 -4.10 -12.69 18.39
CA LEU A 439 -2.99 -12.99 17.47
C LEU A 439 -1.68 -12.40 17.99
N PHE A 440 -1.62 -11.09 18.26
CA PHE A 440 -0.40 -10.44 18.76
C PHE A 440 0.00 -10.96 20.15
N GLY A 441 -0.97 -11.14 21.06
CA GLY A 441 -0.72 -11.74 22.36
C GLY A 441 -0.16 -13.16 22.25
N SER A 442 -0.65 -13.97 21.31
CA SER A 442 -0.13 -15.30 21.02
C SER A 442 1.28 -15.27 20.45
N VAL A 443 1.57 -14.35 19.52
CA VAL A 443 2.91 -14.18 18.93
C VAL A 443 3.93 -13.91 20.03
N LEU A 444 3.64 -12.96 20.91
CA LEU A 444 4.51 -12.60 22.02
C LEU A 444 4.59 -13.69 23.09
N TYR A 445 3.47 -14.34 23.42
CA TYR A 445 3.44 -15.46 24.36
C TYR A 445 4.37 -16.61 23.91
N TYR A 446 4.22 -17.06 22.67
CA TYR A 446 5.08 -18.14 22.14
C TYR A 446 6.52 -17.68 21.98
N GLY A 447 6.77 -16.45 21.52
CA GLY A 447 8.11 -15.87 21.44
C GLY A 447 8.81 -15.85 22.81
N PHE A 448 8.17 -15.32 23.84
CA PHE A 448 8.72 -15.28 25.20
C PHE A 448 8.86 -16.66 25.83
N ARG A 449 7.93 -17.59 25.56
CA ARG A 449 8.04 -18.98 25.99
C ARG A 449 9.26 -19.67 25.37
N TRP A 450 9.50 -19.49 24.08
CA TRP A 450 10.65 -20.10 23.38
C TRP A 450 11.98 -19.47 23.75
N ILE A 451 12.02 -18.17 24.03
CA ILE A 451 13.21 -17.49 24.58
C ILE A 451 13.51 -17.95 26.03
N GLY A 452 12.52 -18.52 26.73
CA GLY A 452 12.67 -19.05 28.09
C GLY A 452 12.18 -18.12 29.20
N LEU A 453 11.45 -17.05 28.86
CA LEU A 453 10.90 -16.08 29.83
C LEU A 453 9.61 -16.55 30.50
N ILE A 454 8.86 -17.44 29.85
CA ILE A 454 7.63 -18.04 30.38
C ILE A 454 7.89 -19.52 30.58
N ALA A 455 8.28 -19.90 31.80
CA ALA A 455 8.57 -21.29 32.15
C ALA A 455 7.46 -21.93 33.00
N SER A 456 6.73 -21.13 33.78
CA SER A 456 5.71 -21.59 34.72
C SER A 456 4.30 -21.13 34.35
N ARG A 457 3.28 -21.80 34.91
CA ARG A 457 1.88 -21.35 34.79
C ARG A 457 1.66 -19.96 35.37
N PHE A 458 2.40 -19.60 36.42
CA PHE A 458 2.34 -18.27 37.03
C PHE A 458 2.85 -17.19 36.08
N GLU A 459 4.00 -17.38 35.44
CA GLU A 459 4.53 -16.42 34.45
C GLU A 459 3.62 -16.30 33.22
N ALA A 460 3.00 -17.42 32.79
CA ALA A 460 2.02 -17.39 31.71
C ALA A 460 0.79 -16.57 32.10
N LEU A 461 0.26 -16.76 33.31
CA LEU A 461 -0.85 -15.96 33.83
C LEU A 461 -0.44 -14.49 33.99
N LEU A 462 0.74 -14.21 34.52
CA LEU A 462 1.27 -12.85 34.67
C LEU A 462 1.36 -12.15 33.31
N PHE A 463 1.87 -12.81 32.27
CA PHE A 463 1.90 -12.27 30.92
C PHE A 463 0.49 -11.92 30.42
N VAL A 464 -0.46 -12.85 30.53
CA VAL A 464 -1.84 -12.63 30.07
C VAL A 464 -2.51 -11.50 30.85
N VAL A 465 -2.32 -11.44 32.17
CA VAL A 465 -2.86 -10.38 33.02
C VAL A 465 -2.23 -9.03 32.64
N MET A 466 -0.92 -8.93 32.47
CA MET A 466 -0.26 -7.67 32.07
C MET A 466 -0.67 -7.23 30.66
N TRP A 467 -0.86 -8.16 29.72
CA TRP A 467 -1.34 -7.89 28.37
C TRP A 467 -2.76 -7.31 28.37
N ILE A 468 -3.69 -7.98 29.07
CA ILE A 468 -5.10 -7.57 29.11
C ILE A 468 -5.28 -6.33 30.01
N ALA A 469 -4.70 -6.33 31.21
CA ALA A 469 -4.81 -5.21 32.14
C ALA A 469 -4.16 -3.94 31.59
N GLY A 470 -3.00 -4.05 30.94
CA GLY A 470 -2.36 -2.90 30.28
C GLY A 470 -3.26 -2.26 29.23
N ALA A 471 -3.79 -3.07 28.30
CA ALA A 471 -4.72 -2.60 27.26
C ALA A 471 -5.99 -1.97 27.86
N THR A 472 -6.63 -2.66 28.81
CA THR A 472 -7.92 -2.25 29.38
C THR A 472 -7.82 -1.05 30.31
N LEU A 473 -6.82 -0.98 31.19
CA LEU A 473 -6.64 0.14 32.12
C LEU A 473 -6.38 1.44 31.36
N PHE A 474 -5.53 1.42 30.33
CA PHE A 474 -5.25 2.62 29.54
C PHE A 474 -6.42 2.98 28.61
N GLY A 475 -7.00 2.00 27.93
CA GLY A 475 -8.15 2.23 27.03
C GLY A 475 -9.36 2.77 27.78
N LEU A 476 -9.80 2.09 28.85
CA LEU A 476 -10.91 2.56 29.69
C LEU A 476 -10.54 3.82 30.47
N GLY A 477 -9.28 3.99 30.85
CA GLY A 477 -8.79 5.22 31.47
C GLY A 477 -8.92 6.43 30.56
N ALA A 478 -8.63 6.29 29.26
CA ALA A 478 -8.85 7.35 28.27
C ALA A 478 -10.33 7.71 28.14
N ILE A 479 -11.21 6.71 28.07
CA ILE A 479 -12.68 6.93 28.03
C ILE A 479 -13.16 7.61 29.33
N ALA A 480 -12.73 7.14 30.50
CA ALA A 480 -13.09 7.70 31.80
C ALA A 480 -12.58 9.14 31.98
N ALA A 481 -11.47 9.49 31.34
CA ALA A 481 -10.93 10.85 31.29
C ALA A 481 -11.64 11.75 30.26
N GLY A 482 -12.68 11.27 29.57
CA GLY A 482 -13.40 12.04 28.55
C GLY A 482 -12.74 12.07 27.17
N HIS A 483 -11.68 11.29 26.96
CA HIS A 483 -10.89 11.24 25.73
C HIS A 483 -11.08 9.94 24.97
N ARG A 484 -12.33 9.66 24.58
CA ARG A 484 -12.69 8.42 23.86
C ARG A 484 -11.95 8.26 22.53
N GLU A 485 -11.67 9.36 21.84
CA GLU A 485 -10.89 9.43 20.60
C GLU A 485 -9.46 8.89 20.77
N LEU A 486 -8.90 8.97 21.99
CA LEU A 486 -7.57 8.44 22.31
C LEU A 486 -7.59 6.95 22.72
N PHE A 487 -8.75 6.29 22.74
CA PHE A 487 -8.87 4.87 23.12
C PHE A 487 -7.88 3.99 22.34
N GLY A 488 -7.83 4.14 21.00
CA GLY A 488 -6.99 3.31 20.14
C GLY A 488 -5.50 3.41 20.47
N ILE A 489 -4.97 4.61 20.65
CA ILE A 489 -3.55 4.81 20.98
C ILE A 489 -3.26 4.43 22.45
N ALA A 490 -4.20 4.66 23.36
CA ALA A 490 -4.09 4.29 24.77
C ALA A 490 -3.99 2.76 24.95
N VAL A 491 -4.78 1.98 24.20
CA VAL A 491 -4.68 0.51 24.17
C VAL A 491 -3.27 0.06 23.78
N GLY A 492 -2.71 0.61 22.69
CA GLY A 492 -1.37 0.28 22.23
C GLY A 492 -0.28 0.65 23.26
N ALA A 493 -0.36 1.85 23.83
CA ALA A 493 0.57 2.31 24.87
C ALA A 493 0.48 1.45 26.15
N GLY A 494 -0.73 1.10 26.58
CA GLY A 494 -0.99 0.25 27.73
C GLY A 494 -0.44 -1.16 27.57
N VAL A 495 -0.53 -1.74 26.36
CA VAL A 495 0.10 -3.01 26.02
C VAL A 495 1.62 -2.95 26.18
N VAL A 496 2.29 -1.95 25.59
CA VAL A 496 3.76 -1.79 25.69
C VAL A 496 4.20 -1.60 27.14
N PHE A 497 3.44 -0.83 27.91
CA PHE A 497 3.66 -0.64 29.34
C PHE A 497 3.53 -1.94 30.13
N GLY A 498 2.44 -2.70 29.92
CA GLY A 498 2.22 -4.00 30.53
C GLY A 498 3.33 -5.01 30.21
N LEU A 499 3.78 -5.05 28.95
CA LEU A 499 4.91 -5.90 28.54
C LEU A 499 6.22 -5.51 29.25
N THR A 500 6.47 -4.21 29.44
CA THR A 500 7.66 -3.72 30.15
C THR A 500 7.63 -4.15 31.63
N ILE A 501 6.47 -4.06 32.29
CA ILE A 501 6.28 -4.55 33.66
C ILE A 501 6.47 -6.07 33.71
N PHE A 502 5.92 -6.81 32.75
CA PHE A 502 6.10 -8.26 32.68
C PHE A 502 7.58 -8.64 32.62
N LEU A 503 8.38 -7.97 31.78
CA LEU A 503 9.83 -8.22 31.67
C LEU A 503 10.57 -7.86 32.96
N PHE A 504 10.20 -6.77 33.63
CA PHE A 504 10.76 -6.39 34.92
C PHE A 504 10.52 -7.47 35.99
N VAL A 505 9.26 -7.90 36.14
CA VAL A 505 8.88 -8.91 37.13
C VAL A 505 9.49 -10.28 36.76
N SER A 506 9.53 -10.64 35.48
CA SER A 506 10.18 -11.86 35.00
C SER A 506 11.68 -11.87 35.33
N ALA A 507 12.38 -10.74 35.19
CA ALA A 507 13.79 -10.63 35.58
C ALA A 507 13.99 -10.84 37.10
N ILE A 508 13.08 -10.34 37.94
CA ILE A 508 13.10 -10.57 39.40
C ILE A 508 12.86 -12.05 39.74
N ILE A 509 11.86 -12.68 39.11
CA ILE A 509 11.53 -14.09 39.32
C ILE A 509 12.73 -14.95 38.91
N ASN A 510 13.27 -14.71 37.71
CA ASN A 510 14.41 -15.46 37.19
C ASN A 510 15.67 -15.24 38.03
N ALA A 511 15.91 -14.03 38.58
CA ALA A 511 17.02 -13.77 39.50
C ALA A 511 16.97 -14.57 40.81
N ARG A 512 15.83 -15.23 41.10
CA ARG A 512 15.65 -16.09 42.28
C ARG A 512 15.59 -17.59 41.94
N ARG A 513 15.66 -17.97 40.66
CA ARG A 513 15.74 -19.37 40.22
C ARG A 513 17.19 -19.85 40.28
N ASP A 514 17.42 -21.06 40.79
CA ASP A 514 18.74 -21.69 40.74
C ASP A 514 19.09 -22.06 39.29
N ASP A 515 20.33 -21.80 38.87
CA ASP A 515 20.80 -21.97 37.48
C ASP A 515 20.80 -23.45 37.02
N ASP A 516 20.59 -24.40 37.94
CA ASP A 516 20.54 -25.85 37.70
C ASP A 516 19.16 -26.36 37.25
N GLU A 517 18.10 -25.55 37.31
CA GLU A 517 16.82 -25.89 36.69
C GLU A 517 16.91 -25.73 35.17
N ALA A 518 16.91 -26.84 34.43
CA ALA A 518 16.91 -26.83 32.98
C ALA A 518 15.74 -26.00 32.44
N LEU A 519 16.05 -24.95 31.67
CA LEU A 519 15.04 -24.19 30.92
C LEU A 519 14.17 -25.18 30.12
N PRO A 520 12.84 -25.01 30.12
CA PRO A 520 11.91 -26.00 29.56
C PRO A 520 12.08 -26.24 28.05
N ILE A 521 12.80 -25.35 27.34
CA ILE A 521 13.08 -25.44 25.91
C ILE A 521 14.55 -25.05 25.68
N GLN A 522 15.36 -25.99 25.17
CA GLN A 522 16.76 -25.75 24.82
C GLN A 522 16.88 -25.39 23.33
N LEU A 523 16.89 -24.09 23.02
CA LEU A 523 17.24 -23.56 21.69
C LEU A 523 18.73 -23.20 21.64
N SER A 524 19.32 -23.23 20.44
CA SER A 524 20.67 -22.71 20.24
C SER A 524 20.70 -21.20 20.50
N LEU A 525 21.84 -20.65 20.95
CA LEU A 525 22.00 -19.20 21.12
C LEU A 525 21.66 -18.45 19.83
N ARG A 526 22.06 -18.99 18.68
CA ARG A 526 21.79 -18.44 17.35
C ARG A 526 20.29 -18.34 17.07
N ASP A 527 19.50 -19.34 17.46
CA ASP A 527 18.04 -19.33 17.27
C ASP A 527 17.34 -18.42 18.29
N GLN A 528 17.84 -18.34 19.52
CA GLN A 528 17.35 -17.39 20.52
C GLN A 528 17.54 -15.94 20.05
N LEU A 529 18.71 -15.60 19.51
CA LEU A 529 18.98 -14.26 18.97
C LEU A 529 18.06 -13.91 17.79
N LEU A 530 17.75 -14.88 16.92
CA LEU A 530 16.78 -14.70 15.83
C LEU A 530 15.37 -14.45 16.38
N LEU A 531 14.93 -15.24 17.36
CA LEU A 531 13.61 -15.04 18.00
C LEU A 531 13.52 -13.66 18.68
N ILE A 532 14.59 -13.21 19.36
CA ILE A 532 14.65 -11.87 19.95
C ILE A 532 14.47 -10.81 18.86
N ALA A 533 15.19 -10.92 17.74
CA ALA A 533 15.04 -9.98 16.63
C ALA A 533 13.63 -9.96 16.05
N ILE A 534 13.02 -11.13 15.82
CA ILE A 534 11.64 -11.22 15.29
C ILE A 534 10.63 -10.64 16.28
N VAL A 535 10.72 -10.98 17.57
CA VAL A 535 9.83 -10.44 18.61
C VAL A 535 9.96 -8.92 18.71
N SER A 536 11.19 -8.39 18.70
CA SER A 536 11.41 -6.94 18.69
C SER A 536 10.90 -6.26 17.41
N THR A 537 11.02 -6.91 16.24
CA THR A 537 10.38 -6.44 15.00
C THR A 537 8.86 -6.37 15.14
N VAL A 538 8.22 -7.40 15.71
CA VAL A 538 6.77 -7.43 15.91
C VAL A 538 6.32 -6.32 16.87
N ILE A 539 7.07 -6.07 17.95
CA ILE A 539 6.77 -4.98 18.89
C ILE A 539 6.95 -3.62 18.21
N ALA A 540 8.04 -3.42 17.46
CA ALA A 540 8.26 -2.19 16.70
C ALA A 540 7.15 -1.91 15.69
N HIS A 541 6.74 -2.95 14.95
CA HIS A 541 5.61 -2.87 14.02
C HIS A 541 4.29 -2.59 14.74
N PHE A 542 4.04 -3.23 15.88
CA PHE A 542 2.85 -2.98 16.70
C PHE A 542 2.76 -1.52 17.14
N VAL A 543 3.87 -0.91 17.61
CA VAL A 543 3.88 0.52 17.97
C VAL A 543 3.63 1.41 16.75
N GLU A 544 4.26 1.09 15.62
CA GLU A 544 4.14 1.87 14.38
C GLU A 544 2.69 1.94 13.88
N ILE A 545 1.98 0.80 13.78
CA ILE A 545 0.61 0.74 13.25
C ILE A 545 -0.47 1.35 14.18
N HIS A 546 -0.15 1.60 15.45
CA HIS A 546 -1.02 2.40 16.33
C HIS A 546 -0.90 3.92 16.09
N THR A 547 0.05 4.34 15.25
CA THR A 547 0.29 5.76 14.89
C THR A 547 0.48 5.96 13.39
N GLY A 548 0.15 4.93 12.59
CA GLY A 548 0.48 4.76 11.19
C GLY A 548 -0.54 3.85 10.49
N ILE A 549 -0.18 3.32 9.32
CA ILE A 549 -1.01 2.38 8.57
C ILE A 549 -0.15 1.20 8.15
N ALA A 550 -0.62 -0.03 8.40
CA ALA A 550 0.01 -1.22 7.85
C ALA A 550 -0.17 -1.30 6.32
N ILE A 551 0.94 -1.50 5.61
CA ILE A 551 1.00 -1.53 4.14
C ILE A 551 1.27 -2.93 3.61
N ALA A 552 1.22 -3.09 2.29
CA ALA A 552 1.53 -4.34 1.61
C ALA A 552 2.83 -5.00 2.09
N ALA A 553 3.90 -4.22 2.15
CA ALA A 553 5.23 -4.69 2.54
C ALA A 553 5.30 -5.12 4.02
N THR A 554 4.81 -4.28 4.94
CA THR A 554 4.90 -4.59 6.38
C THR A 554 4.01 -5.77 6.77
N ARG A 555 2.80 -5.88 6.19
CA ARG A 555 1.93 -7.07 6.39
C ARG A 555 2.56 -8.35 5.83
N THR A 556 3.16 -8.30 4.63
CA THR A 556 3.87 -9.47 4.05
C THR A 556 5.01 -9.93 4.95
N TYR A 557 5.80 -8.99 5.45
CA TYR A 557 6.92 -9.28 6.34
C TYR A 557 6.45 -9.77 7.71
N PHE A 558 5.39 -9.19 8.28
CA PHE A 558 4.82 -9.63 9.54
C PHE A 558 4.40 -11.11 9.47
N TRP A 559 3.58 -11.48 8.49
CA TRP A 559 3.11 -12.86 8.31
C TRP A 559 4.25 -13.84 7.99
N THR A 560 5.26 -13.40 7.22
CA THR A 560 6.47 -14.18 6.95
C THR A 560 7.27 -14.45 8.22
N LEU A 561 7.55 -13.41 9.01
CA LEU A 561 8.40 -13.50 10.19
C LEU A 561 7.74 -14.27 11.34
N ILE A 562 6.42 -14.17 11.55
CA ILE A 562 5.75 -15.01 12.54
C ILE A 562 5.72 -16.49 12.10
N GLY A 563 5.70 -16.76 10.79
CA GLY A 563 5.86 -18.12 10.25
C GLY A 563 7.25 -18.68 10.58
N VAL A 564 8.30 -17.89 10.34
CA VAL A 564 9.68 -18.23 10.73
C VAL A 564 9.80 -18.45 12.23
N MET A 565 9.20 -17.57 13.04
CA MET A 565 9.22 -17.66 14.50
C MET A 565 8.68 -19.00 14.99
N VAL A 566 7.55 -19.47 14.41
CA VAL A 566 6.97 -20.76 14.76
C VAL A 566 7.86 -21.92 14.31
N VAL A 567 8.40 -21.87 13.09
CA VAL A 567 9.28 -22.93 12.57
C VAL A 567 10.53 -23.10 13.43
N VAL A 568 11.17 -22.00 13.83
CA VAL A 568 12.37 -21.99 14.67
C VAL A 568 12.03 -22.39 16.11
N GLY A 569 11.06 -21.71 16.72
CA GLY A 569 10.72 -21.90 18.13
C GLY A 569 10.13 -23.27 18.45
N ALA A 570 9.33 -23.85 17.54
CA ALA A 570 8.81 -25.20 17.68
C ALA A 570 9.80 -26.31 17.28
N GLY A 571 11.05 -25.96 16.90
CA GLY A 571 12.09 -26.93 16.54
C GLY A 571 11.76 -27.75 15.29
N LEU A 572 11.09 -27.14 14.29
CA LEU A 572 10.67 -27.82 13.06
C LEU A 572 11.77 -27.94 12.00
N LEU A 573 12.90 -27.26 12.22
CA LEU A 573 14.10 -27.38 11.38
C LEU A 573 14.79 -28.72 11.67
N ARG A 574 15.14 -29.46 10.61
CA ARG A 574 15.92 -30.69 10.71
C ARG A 574 17.39 -30.33 10.93
N SER A 575 18.07 -31.07 11.81
CA SER A 575 19.53 -31.04 11.88
C SER A 575 20.09 -31.62 10.58
N ASP A 576 20.83 -30.82 9.82
CA ASP A 576 21.51 -31.28 8.61
C ASP A 576 22.63 -32.26 8.99
N ALA A 577 22.28 -33.54 9.15
CA ALA A 577 23.24 -34.63 9.26
C ALA A 577 22.81 -35.78 8.33
N PRO A 578 23.51 -35.93 7.21
CA PRO A 578 24.07 -37.20 6.83
C PRO A 578 25.57 -37.11 7.15
N GLU A 579 26.04 -37.96 8.07
CA GLU A 579 27.45 -38.33 8.08
C GLU A 579 27.83 -38.67 6.63
N ALA A 580 28.76 -37.89 6.07
CA ALA A 580 29.38 -38.28 4.83
C ALA A 580 29.97 -39.67 5.09
N MET A 581 29.43 -40.70 4.42
CA MET A 581 30.17 -41.93 4.16
C MET A 581 31.33 -41.60 3.21
N ASP A 582 32.28 -40.79 3.69
CA ASP A 582 33.63 -40.79 3.17
C ASP A 582 34.34 -41.93 3.89
N GLY A 583 34.18 -43.14 3.36
CA GLY A 583 35.04 -44.26 3.69
C GLY A 583 36.48 -43.95 3.25
N LYS A 584 37.22 -43.22 4.08
CA LYS A 584 38.67 -43.34 4.17
C LYS A 584 38.97 -44.29 5.32
N PRO A 585 39.74 -45.37 5.12
CA PRO A 585 40.13 -46.24 6.21
C PRO A 585 41.05 -45.45 7.15
N ASP A 586 40.65 -45.33 8.41
CA ASP A 586 41.50 -44.78 9.47
C ASP A 586 42.80 -45.58 9.56
N ALA A 587 43.91 -44.92 9.23
CA ALA A 587 45.25 -45.35 9.60
C ALA A 587 45.47 -44.99 11.07
N GLY A 588 45.22 -45.92 11.97
CA GLY A 588 45.48 -45.69 13.40
C GLY A 588 44.83 -46.68 14.36
N ALA A 589 45.00 -47.98 14.15
CA ALA A 589 44.66 -48.98 15.16
C ALA A 589 45.86 -49.89 15.46
N VAL A 590 46.36 -49.67 16.67
CA VAL A 590 47.38 -50.35 17.46
C VAL A 590 47.54 -51.84 17.18
N SER A 591 48.80 -52.23 16.95
CA SER A 591 49.27 -53.61 16.90
C SER A 591 49.05 -54.32 18.23
N VAL A 592 48.22 -55.36 18.23
CA VAL A 592 48.26 -56.41 19.24
C VAL A 592 48.44 -57.74 18.51
N LYS A 593 49.66 -58.30 18.63
CA LYS A 593 49.96 -59.68 18.24
C LYS A 593 49.21 -60.65 19.16
N PRO A 594 48.55 -61.68 18.62
CA PRO A 594 48.36 -62.92 19.35
C PRO A 594 49.49 -63.89 19.02
N THR A 595 50.02 -64.47 20.08
CA THR A 595 51.06 -65.49 20.17
C THR A 595 50.74 -66.76 19.36
N ALA A 596 51.79 -67.33 18.79
CA ALA A 596 51.81 -68.68 18.24
C ALA A 596 51.72 -69.74 19.36
N SER A 597 50.92 -70.79 19.14
CA SER A 597 51.25 -72.17 19.51
C SER A 597 50.19 -73.13 18.96
N GLY A 598 50.61 -74.32 18.50
CA GLY A 598 49.74 -75.51 18.47
C GLY A 598 49.37 -76.05 17.09
N ASN A 599 50.30 -76.80 16.51
CA ASN A 599 50.14 -78.03 15.74
C ASN A 599 49.06 -78.14 14.65
N ALA A 600 49.58 -78.33 13.44
CA ALA A 600 48.94 -79.08 12.37
C ALA A 600 48.68 -80.52 12.79
N ASP A 601 47.52 -81.06 12.43
CA ASP A 601 47.43 -82.45 12.02
C ASP A 601 46.46 -82.59 10.84
N SER A 602 46.89 -83.43 9.92
CA SER A 602 46.31 -83.67 8.60
C SER A 602 45.01 -84.48 8.66
N GLY A 603 44.04 -84.14 7.82
CA GLY A 603 42.81 -84.92 7.65
C GLY A 603 42.07 -84.57 6.36
N ASP A 604 42.22 -85.46 5.39
CA ASP A 604 41.65 -85.50 4.06
C ASP A 604 40.12 -85.28 4.01
N ASN A 605 39.63 -84.45 3.07
CA ASN A 605 38.41 -84.78 2.33
C ASN A 605 38.23 -83.92 1.06
N ARG A 606 38.44 -84.55 -0.09
CA ARG A 606 37.90 -84.14 -1.39
C ARG A 606 36.41 -84.51 -1.48
N GLN A 607 35.56 -83.56 -1.84
CA GLN A 607 34.29 -83.70 -2.59
C GLN A 607 33.65 -82.31 -2.70
N GLY A 608 33.16 -81.76 -3.81
CA GLY A 608 33.12 -82.14 -5.21
C GLY A 608 32.65 -80.89 -5.97
N ALA A 609 33.37 -80.51 -7.03
CA ALA A 609 32.97 -79.43 -7.92
C ALA A 609 32.02 -79.99 -8.99
N GLY A 610 30.73 -79.64 -8.92
CA GLY A 610 29.70 -80.07 -9.86
C GLY A 610 28.84 -78.92 -10.37
N GLY A 611 29.45 -77.91 -11.00
CA GLY A 611 28.72 -76.84 -11.68
C GLY A 611 28.91 -76.93 -13.20
N THR A 612 27.83 -77.17 -13.95
CA THR A 612 27.88 -77.41 -15.41
C THR A 612 28.29 -76.16 -16.21
N ARG A 613 28.82 -76.36 -17.43
CA ARG A 613 29.31 -75.30 -18.36
C ARG A 613 28.26 -74.19 -18.63
N ARG A 614 26.97 -74.48 -18.45
CA ARG A 614 25.83 -73.54 -18.55
C ARG A 614 25.71 -72.63 -17.31
N GLN A 615 26.00 -73.14 -16.12
CA GLN A 615 26.02 -72.35 -14.87
C GLN A 615 27.23 -71.40 -14.80
N ARG A 616 28.41 -71.82 -15.31
CA ARG A 616 29.57 -70.92 -15.45
C ARG A 616 29.34 -69.81 -16.49
N ARG A 617 28.64 -70.10 -17.59
CA ARG A 617 28.21 -69.07 -18.56
C ARG A 617 27.14 -68.12 -18.00
N ALA A 618 26.20 -68.62 -17.21
CA ALA A 618 25.19 -67.78 -16.53
C ALA A 618 25.81 -66.89 -15.43
N ALA A 619 26.81 -67.40 -14.70
CA ALA A 619 27.56 -66.62 -13.72
C ALA A 619 28.46 -65.57 -14.40
N GLN A 620 29.10 -65.90 -15.52
CA GLN A 620 29.86 -64.93 -16.33
C GLN A 620 28.95 -63.91 -17.03
N GLN A 621 27.76 -64.29 -17.48
CA GLN A 621 26.77 -63.36 -18.03
C GLN A 621 26.16 -62.46 -16.94
N ARG A 622 25.94 -62.96 -15.72
CA ARG A 622 25.55 -62.14 -14.56
C ARG A 622 26.67 -61.22 -14.10
N ALA A 623 27.92 -61.66 -14.14
CA ALA A 623 29.09 -60.81 -13.84
C ALA A 623 29.36 -59.77 -14.95
N ALA A 624 29.10 -60.12 -16.22
CA ALA A 624 29.20 -59.20 -17.35
C ALA A 624 28.01 -58.22 -17.41
N ALA A 625 26.81 -58.65 -17.00
CA ALA A 625 25.65 -57.77 -16.81
C ALA A 625 25.84 -56.84 -15.61
N ALA A 626 26.40 -57.34 -14.50
CA ALA A 626 26.78 -56.53 -13.33
C ALA A 626 27.89 -55.52 -13.66
N ARG A 627 28.84 -55.88 -14.54
CA ARG A 627 29.85 -54.95 -15.08
C ARG A 627 29.31 -53.99 -16.15
N ARG A 628 28.21 -54.32 -16.82
CA ARG A 628 27.49 -53.38 -17.72
C ARG A 628 26.56 -52.43 -16.96
N THR A 629 26.03 -52.82 -15.80
CA THR A 629 25.32 -51.90 -14.88
C THR A 629 26.28 -51.09 -14.00
N ALA A 630 27.55 -51.51 -13.90
CA ALA A 630 28.65 -50.76 -13.32
C ALA A 630 29.62 -50.21 -14.40
N ALA A 631 29.13 -49.97 -15.61
CA ALA A 631 29.81 -49.06 -16.51
C ALA A 631 29.79 -47.68 -15.84
N PRO A 632 30.91 -46.93 -15.80
CA PRO A 632 30.85 -45.55 -15.34
C PRO A 632 29.83 -44.87 -16.24
N ALA A 633 28.75 -44.37 -15.64
CA ALA A 633 27.86 -43.42 -16.31
C ALA A 633 28.78 -42.41 -16.99
N GLY A 634 28.63 -42.27 -18.30
CA GLY A 634 29.56 -41.51 -19.13
C GLY A 634 29.88 -40.17 -18.49
N ARG A 635 31.10 -39.67 -18.76
CA ARG A 635 31.54 -38.30 -18.48
C ARG A 635 30.60 -37.28 -19.16
N GLY A 636 29.37 -37.19 -18.69
CA GLY A 636 28.55 -36.01 -18.81
C GLY A 636 29.05 -35.03 -17.76
N PHE A 637 29.16 -33.77 -18.14
CA PHE A 637 29.58 -32.68 -17.27
C PHE A 637 28.65 -32.60 -16.05
N ALA A 638 28.98 -33.28 -14.94
CA ALA A 638 28.21 -33.23 -13.72
C ALA A 638 28.52 -31.91 -13.02
N LEU A 639 27.51 -31.03 -12.92
CA LEU A 639 27.66 -29.71 -12.29
C LEU A 639 28.08 -29.86 -10.82
N PRO A 640 28.90 -28.94 -10.28
CA PRO A 640 29.28 -28.96 -8.86
C PRO A 640 28.05 -28.89 -7.95
N GLY A 641 28.11 -29.55 -6.79
CA GLY A 641 26.98 -29.59 -5.84
C GLY A 641 26.51 -28.21 -5.33
N TRP A 642 27.38 -27.21 -5.34
CA TRP A 642 27.06 -25.82 -4.97
C TRP A 642 26.35 -25.04 -6.09
N PHE A 643 26.39 -25.52 -7.34
CA PHE A 643 25.95 -24.76 -8.52
C PHE A 643 24.48 -24.34 -8.43
N GLY A 644 23.57 -25.28 -8.10
CA GLY A 644 22.13 -24.99 -8.06
C GLY A 644 21.77 -23.93 -7.01
N THR A 645 22.34 -24.03 -5.80
CA THR A 645 22.14 -23.05 -4.73
C THR A 645 22.65 -21.67 -5.13
N VAL A 646 23.87 -21.59 -5.67
CA VAL A 646 24.50 -20.33 -6.11
C VAL A 646 23.72 -19.70 -7.27
N ALA A 647 23.33 -20.49 -8.27
CA ALA A 647 22.57 -20.01 -9.41
C ALA A 647 21.19 -19.48 -8.98
N ALA A 648 20.52 -20.12 -8.01
CA ALA A 648 19.26 -19.64 -7.46
C ALA A 648 19.43 -18.27 -6.77
N TYR A 649 20.49 -18.06 -5.99
CA TYR A 649 20.81 -16.73 -5.46
C TYR A 649 21.06 -15.70 -6.57
N GLY A 650 21.73 -16.11 -7.66
CA GLY A 650 21.89 -15.29 -8.87
C GLY A 650 20.55 -14.89 -9.50
N LEU A 651 19.58 -15.79 -9.57
CA LEU A 651 18.23 -15.49 -10.06
C LEU A 651 17.47 -14.53 -9.15
N PHE A 652 17.56 -14.68 -7.83
CA PHE A 652 16.89 -13.76 -6.89
C PHE A 652 17.54 -12.37 -6.85
N LEU A 653 18.87 -12.28 -6.91
CA LEU A 653 19.54 -10.98 -7.07
C LEU A 653 19.22 -10.37 -8.44
N GLY A 654 19.13 -11.20 -9.49
CA GLY A 654 18.63 -10.80 -10.80
C GLY A 654 17.18 -10.31 -10.77
N LEU A 655 16.31 -10.92 -9.97
CA LEU A 655 14.93 -10.45 -9.77
C LEU A 655 14.91 -9.07 -9.12
N ILE A 656 15.72 -8.83 -8.07
CA ILE A 656 15.85 -7.50 -7.44
C ILE A 656 16.24 -6.45 -8.50
N LEU A 657 17.30 -6.71 -9.26
CA LEU A 657 17.76 -5.78 -10.31
C LEU A 657 16.77 -5.68 -11.48
N GLY A 658 16.02 -6.74 -11.79
CA GLY A 658 14.99 -6.76 -12.81
C GLY A 658 13.77 -5.92 -12.45
N ILE A 659 13.30 -5.98 -11.20
CA ILE A 659 12.26 -5.09 -10.69
C ILE A 659 12.74 -3.64 -10.73
N MET A 660 13.95 -3.37 -10.23
CA MET A 660 14.54 -2.03 -10.34
C MET A 660 14.64 -1.57 -11.80
N ALA A 661 14.99 -2.46 -12.74
CA ALA A 661 15.04 -2.12 -14.16
C ALA A 661 13.68 -1.70 -14.69
N PHE A 662 12.59 -2.36 -14.28
CA PHE A 662 11.23 -1.93 -14.62
C PHE A 662 10.90 -0.55 -14.03
N ASP A 663 11.19 -0.36 -12.74
CA ASP A 663 10.89 0.85 -11.98
C ASP A 663 11.55 2.11 -12.58
N PHE A 664 12.80 1.99 -13.05
CA PHE A 664 13.62 3.14 -13.48
C PHE A 664 13.77 3.28 -15.00
N THR A 665 13.55 2.24 -15.80
CA THR A 665 13.67 2.35 -17.27
C THR A 665 12.51 3.16 -17.84
N ASN A 666 12.79 4.40 -18.24
CA ASN A 666 11.85 5.30 -18.89
C ASN A 666 12.49 5.92 -20.14
N ASN A 667 11.68 6.46 -21.05
CA ASN A 667 12.15 7.08 -22.29
C ASN A 667 11.86 8.59 -22.33
N ILE A 668 12.29 9.31 -21.28
CA ILE A 668 12.10 10.78 -21.18
C ILE A 668 12.77 11.52 -22.36
N GLU A 669 13.95 11.08 -22.79
CA GLU A 669 14.69 11.71 -23.91
C GLU A 669 14.15 11.34 -25.29
N ARG A 670 13.07 10.53 -25.36
CA ARG A 670 12.42 10.10 -26.61
C ARG A 670 13.39 9.48 -27.62
N SER A 671 14.35 8.68 -27.14
CA SER A 671 15.26 7.95 -28.01
C SER A 671 14.52 6.84 -28.75
N THR A 672 14.93 6.58 -29.99
CA THR A 672 14.43 5.51 -30.85
C THR A 672 15.28 4.23 -30.77
N ILE A 673 16.34 4.23 -29.96
CA ILE A 673 17.27 3.11 -29.81
C ILE A 673 17.13 2.53 -28.41
N ALA A 674 16.72 1.25 -28.30
CA ALA A 674 16.44 0.61 -27.02
C ALA A 674 17.64 0.62 -26.05
N GLY A 675 18.85 0.35 -26.56
CA GLY A 675 20.07 0.40 -25.75
C GLY A 675 20.35 1.81 -25.19
N GLN A 676 20.04 2.86 -25.97
CA GLN A 676 20.21 4.23 -25.52
C GLN A 676 19.17 4.61 -24.46
N VAL A 677 17.91 4.17 -24.61
CA VAL A 677 16.87 4.34 -23.59
C VAL A 677 17.30 3.70 -22.27
N PHE A 678 17.76 2.45 -22.30
CA PHE A 678 18.22 1.73 -21.11
C PHE A 678 19.41 2.43 -20.43
N ILE A 679 20.45 2.82 -21.20
CA ILE A 679 21.62 3.51 -20.65
C ILE A 679 21.22 4.87 -20.08
N ASN A 680 20.48 5.69 -20.83
CA ASN A 680 20.05 7.02 -20.42
C ASN A 680 19.23 7.01 -19.13
N ALA A 681 18.34 6.03 -18.97
CA ALA A 681 17.54 5.87 -17.76
C ALA A 681 18.40 5.73 -16.47
N MET A 682 19.64 5.27 -16.60
CA MET A 682 20.55 5.06 -15.47
C MET A 682 21.68 6.10 -15.38
N THR A 683 22.01 6.76 -16.49
CA THR A 683 23.15 7.68 -16.59
C THR A 683 22.78 9.14 -16.83
N ARG A 684 21.48 9.47 -16.88
CA ARG A 684 21.02 10.85 -17.12
C ARG A 684 19.90 11.27 -16.17
N LEU A 685 19.91 12.57 -15.86
CA LEU A 685 18.92 13.25 -15.03
C LEU A 685 18.62 14.61 -15.67
N LYS A 686 17.36 14.84 -16.07
CA LYS A 686 16.91 16.11 -16.70
C LYS A 686 17.81 16.55 -17.86
N GLY A 687 18.27 15.60 -18.69
CA GLY A 687 19.16 15.84 -19.83
C GLY A 687 20.64 16.02 -19.49
N GLN A 688 21.03 15.98 -18.21
CA GLN A 688 22.42 16.07 -17.76
C GLN A 688 22.97 14.70 -17.35
N PRO A 689 24.29 14.44 -17.48
CA PRO A 689 24.90 13.22 -16.95
C PRO A 689 24.72 13.10 -15.43
N SER A 690 24.25 11.95 -14.97
CA SER A 690 24.13 11.62 -13.55
C SER A 690 24.30 10.11 -13.34
N LEU A 691 25.17 9.70 -12.44
CA LEU A 691 25.42 8.29 -12.15
C LEU A 691 24.61 7.77 -10.95
N GLY A 692 23.67 8.56 -10.40
CA GLY A 692 22.95 8.21 -9.17
C GLY A 692 22.20 6.88 -9.25
N VAL A 693 21.37 6.71 -10.28
CA VAL A 693 20.61 5.47 -10.50
C VAL A 693 21.56 4.32 -10.82
N LEU A 694 22.52 4.49 -11.74
CA LEU A 694 23.50 3.44 -12.04
C LEU A 694 24.29 2.99 -10.78
N ALA A 695 24.71 3.94 -9.94
CA ALA A 695 25.42 3.65 -8.70
C ALA A 695 24.56 2.81 -7.74
N MET A 696 23.25 3.08 -7.64
CA MET A 696 22.34 2.26 -6.84
C MET A 696 22.28 0.81 -7.33
N PHE A 697 22.20 0.57 -8.64
CA PHE A 697 22.23 -0.78 -9.20
C PHE A 697 23.57 -1.48 -8.94
N LEU A 698 24.69 -0.79 -9.16
CA LEU A 698 26.03 -1.34 -8.95
C LEU A 698 26.31 -1.64 -7.47
N ILE A 699 25.92 -0.76 -6.55
CA ILE A 699 26.05 -0.99 -5.10
C ILE A 699 25.20 -2.19 -4.68
N THR A 700 23.97 -2.29 -5.19
CA THR A 700 23.08 -3.43 -4.91
C THR A 700 23.67 -4.75 -5.41
N LEU A 701 24.23 -4.76 -6.62
CA LEU A 701 24.91 -5.92 -7.19
C LEU A 701 26.17 -6.29 -6.37
N LEU A 702 27.05 -5.32 -6.08
CA LEU A 702 28.31 -5.55 -5.37
C LEU A 702 28.09 -6.04 -3.94
N VAL A 703 27.27 -5.32 -3.16
CA VAL A 703 26.96 -5.71 -1.77
C VAL A 703 26.14 -7.00 -1.75
N GLY A 704 25.21 -7.17 -2.68
CA GLY A 704 24.43 -8.41 -2.82
C GLY A 704 25.32 -9.63 -3.06
N VAL A 705 26.24 -9.56 -4.03
CA VAL A 705 27.22 -10.62 -4.30
C VAL A 705 28.10 -10.86 -3.08
N ALA A 706 28.63 -9.82 -2.45
CA ALA A 706 29.48 -9.95 -1.26
C ALA A 706 28.77 -10.66 -0.11
N VAL A 707 27.53 -10.28 0.20
CA VAL A 707 26.70 -10.91 1.25
C VAL A 707 26.40 -12.37 0.89
N ILE A 708 25.98 -12.67 -0.33
CA ILE A 708 25.66 -14.03 -0.79
C ILE A 708 26.88 -14.94 -0.66
N LEU A 709 28.04 -14.51 -1.16
CA LEU A 709 29.26 -15.31 -1.10
C LEU A 709 29.71 -15.54 0.34
N ALA A 710 29.64 -14.51 1.18
CA ALA A 710 30.05 -14.63 2.56
C ALA A 710 29.12 -15.57 3.36
N GLU A 711 27.81 -15.52 3.12
CA GLU A 711 26.84 -16.46 3.73
C GLU A 711 27.04 -17.90 3.24
N LEU A 712 27.24 -18.11 1.94
CA LEU A 712 27.50 -19.44 1.39
C LEU A 712 28.83 -20.03 1.86
N ARG A 713 29.85 -19.19 2.08
CA ARG A 713 31.14 -19.57 2.66
C ARG A 713 31.00 -19.94 4.13
N SER A 714 30.29 -19.12 4.90
CA SER A 714 30.06 -19.35 6.33
C SER A 714 29.21 -20.61 6.55
N GLY A 715 28.20 -20.84 5.71
CA GLY A 715 27.34 -22.03 5.72
C GLY A 715 27.99 -23.31 5.17
N GLY A 716 29.26 -23.28 4.77
CA GLY A 716 30.01 -24.46 4.31
C GLY A 716 29.64 -24.98 2.92
N VAL A 717 28.83 -24.25 2.15
CA VAL A 717 28.49 -24.58 0.75
C VAL A 717 29.70 -24.37 -0.16
N LEU A 718 30.48 -23.32 0.08
CA LEU A 718 31.72 -23.01 -0.64
C LEU A 718 32.93 -23.39 0.23
N ARG A 719 33.79 -24.30 -0.25
CA ARG A 719 34.87 -24.91 0.55
C ARG A 719 36.26 -24.31 0.32
N ASP A 720 36.57 -23.84 -0.89
CA ASP A 720 37.87 -23.24 -1.26
C ASP A 720 37.70 -21.89 -1.99
N ASN A 721 38.80 -21.17 -2.17
CA ASN A 721 38.78 -19.83 -2.78
C ASN A 721 38.38 -19.90 -4.26
N GLU A 722 38.76 -20.96 -4.98
CA GLU A 722 38.40 -21.16 -6.39
C GLU A 722 36.89 -21.34 -6.60
N HIS A 723 36.23 -22.15 -5.78
CA HIS A 723 34.77 -22.24 -5.80
C HIS A 723 34.11 -20.92 -5.41
N THR A 724 34.74 -20.13 -4.53
CA THR A 724 34.19 -18.83 -4.10
C THR A 724 34.27 -17.79 -5.22
N THR A 725 35.37 -17.72 -5.96
CA THR A 725 35.50 -16.83 -7.13
C THR A 725 34.60 -17.27 -8.27
N ALA A 726 34.52 -18.58 -8.56
CA ALA A 726 33.61 -19.13 -9.56
C ALA A 726 32.13 -18.87 -9.21
N ALA A 727 31.75 -19.06 -7.94
CA ALA A 727 30.41 -18.74 -7.47
C ALA A 727 30.10 -17.25 -7.59
N GLY A 728 31.06 -16.38 -7.26
CA GLY A 728 30.92 -14.92 -7.40
C GLY A 728 30.69 -14.50 -8.84
N ALA A 729 31.50 -15.03 -9.76
CA ALA A 729 31.32 -14.82 -11.19
C ALA A 729 29.95 -15.31 -11.68
N LEU A 730 29.49 -16.48 -11.20
CA LEU A 730 28.18 -17.03 -11.57
C LEU A 730 27.02 -16.16 -11.09
N VAL A 731 27.00 -15.75 -9.81
CA VAL A 731 25.95 -14.88 -9.25
C VAL A 731 25.93 -13.55 -9.99
N ALA A 732 27.09 -12.91 -10.15
CA ALA A 732 27.19 -11.63 -10.84
C ALA A 732 26.74 -11.74 -12.31
N SER A 733 27.12 -12.81 -13.00
CA SER A 733 26.75 -13.03 -14.40
C SER A 733 25.24 -13.25 -14.58
N ILE A 734 24.62 -14.11 -13.77
CA ILE A 734 23.17 -14.35 -13.83
C ILE A 734 22.41 -13.07 -13.48
N ALA A 735 22.78 -12.39 -12.39
CA ALA A 735 22.11 -11.17 -11.95
C ALA A 735 22.22 -10.05 -12.99
N THR A 736 23.41 -9.84 -13.55
CA THR A 736 23.66 -8.85 -14.62
C THR A 736 22.93 -9.23 -15.91
N PHE A 737 22.89 -10.52 -16.28
CA PHE A 737 22.15 -10.97 -17.45
C PHE A 737 20.65 -10.67 -17.30
N VAL A 738 20.04 -11.02 -16.16
CA VAL A 738 18.62 -10.73 -15.91
C VAL A 738 18.37 -9.22 -15.94
N TRP A 739 19.22 -8.43 -15.27
CA TRP A 739 19.14 -6.96 -15.26
C TRP A 739 19.18 -6.37 -16.68
N VAL A 740 20.23 -6.68 -17.44
CA VAL A 740 20.46 -6.08 -18.76
C VAL A 740 19.46 -6.61 -19.79
N ALA A 741 19.18 -7.91 -19.80
CA ALA A 741 18.24 -8.51 -20.76
C ALA A 741 16.82 -7.99 -20.52
N PHE A 742 16.35 -7.98 -19.27
CA PHE A 742 15.01 -7.49 -18.95
C PHE A 742 14.89 -5.97 -19.13
N GLY A 743 15.87 -5.20 -18.69
CA GLY A 743 15.88 -3.74 -18.87
C GLY A 743 15.93 -3.32 -20.33
N THR A 744 16.76 -3.98 -21.16
CA THR A 744 16.78 -3.72 -22.62
C THR A 744 15.48 -4.15 -23.29
N PHE A 745 14.86 -5.24 -22.83
CA PHE A 745 13.55 -5.67 -23.32
C PHE A 745 12.47 -4.63 -23.02
N ILE A 746 12.39 -4.11 -21.78
CA ILE A 746 11.45 -3.04 -21.41
C ILE A 746 11.74 -1.77 -22.23
N ALA A 747 13.01 -1.38 -22.37
CA ALA A 747 13.41 -0.25 -23.20
C ALA A 747 12.98 -0.41 -24.67
N GLY A 748 13.09 -1.62 -25.23
CA GLY A 748 12.62 -1.93 -26.58
C GLY A 748 11.09 -1.79 -26.73
N ARG A 749 10.33 -2.17 -25.71
CA ARG A 749 8.88 -1.94 -25.69
C ARG A 749 8.53 -0.46 -25.60
N LEU A 750 9.29 0.32 -24.83
CA LEU A 750 9.10 1.77 -24.74
C LEU A 750 9.42 2.49 -26.06
N VAL A 751 10.47 2.07 -26.76
CA VAL A 751 10.78 2.60 -28.11
C VAL A 751 9.61 2.38 -29.06
N ALA A 752 9.00 1.19 -29.05
CA ALA A 752 7.86 0.88 -29.92
C ALA A 752 6.66 1.81 -29.70
N PHE A 753 6.47 2.35 -28.48
CA PHE A 753 5.42 3.32 -28.20
C PHE A 753 5.72 4.70 -28.75
N PHE A 754 6.97 5.15 -28.60
CA PHE A 754 7.36 6.47 -29.08
C PHE A 754 7.45 6.55 -30.60
N THR A 755 7.76 5.44 -31.27
CA THR A 755 7.78 5.38 -32.73
C THR A 755 6.39 5.18 -33.34
N ALA A 756 5.39 4.77 -32.55
CA ALA A 756 4.01 4.70 -33.01
C ALA A 756 3.46 6.11 -33.28
N GLN A 757 3.04 6.37 -34.52
CA GLN A 757 2.42 7.65 -34.89
C GLN A 757 1.05 7.77 -34.21
N GLN A 758 0.82 8.86 -33.47
CA GLN A 758 -0.44 9.17 -32.79
C GLN A 758 -1.38 9.97 -33.70
N ASN A 759 -1.65 9.43 -34.89
CA ASN A 759 -2.35 10.14 -35.95
C ASN A 759 -3.79 9.64 -36.16
N SER A 760 -4.21 8.64 -35.40
CA SER A 760 -5.56 8.06 -35.47
C SER A 760 -6.04 7.65 -34.08
N VAL A 761 -7.36 7.52 -33.93
CA VAL A 761 -7.98 7.05 -32.69
C VAL A 761 -7.48 5.64 -32.34
N SER A 762 -7.46 4.76 -33.34
CA SER A 762 -6.96 3.39 -33.21
C SER A 762 -5.52 3.33 -32.68
N SER A 763 -4.65 4.22 -33.18
CA SER A 763 -3.26 4.30 -32.73
C SER A 763 -3.11 4.79 -31.28
N VAL A 764 -3.89 5.79 -30.86
CA VAL A 764 -3.87 6.32 -29.48
C VAL A 764 -4.36 5.27 -28.50
N LEU A 765 -5.51 4.64 -28.78
CA LEU A 765 -6.09 3.61 -27.93
C LEU A 765 -5.24 2.32 -27.91
N GLY A 766 -4.57 2.01 -29.02
CA GLY A 766 -3.61 0.90 -29.11
C GLY A 766 -2.38 1.11 -28.21
N ILE A 767 -1.89 2.34 -28.07
CA ILE A 767 -0.80 2.64 -27.12
C ILE A 767 -1.25 2.39 -25.67
N ALA A 768 -2.48 2.80 -25.32
CA ALA A 768 -3.03 2.57 -23.98
C ALA A 768 -3.13 1.08 -23.65
N ASP A 769 -3.63 0.25 -24.57
CA ASP A 769 -3.71 -1.21 -24.40
C ASP A 769 -2.33 -1.87 -24.29
N GLN A 770 -1.36 -1.42 -25.08
CA GLN A 770 0.00 -1.96 -24.99
C GLN A 770 0.68 -1.59 -23.67
N LEU A 771 0.48 -0.36 -23.17
CA LEU A 771 0.93 0.06 -21.83
C LEU A 771 0.22 -0.76 -20.75
N ALA A 772 -1.07 -1.02 -20.90
CA ALA A 772 -1.83 -1.83 -19.95
C ALA A 772 -1.31 -3.28 -19.83
N ALA A 773 -0.64 -3.78 -20.86
CA ALA A 773 0.01 -5.10 -20.85
C ALA A 773 1.40 -5.12 -20.17
N PHE A 774 2.01 -3.96 -19.86
CA PHE A 774 3.36 -3.90 -19.29
C PHE A 774 3.55 -4.68 -17.97
N PRO A 775 2.63 -4.58 -16.99
CA PRO A 775 2.76 -5.33 -15.75
C PRO A 775 2.86 -6.84 -15.96
N ALA A 776 2.29 -7.39 -17.04
CA ALA A 776 2.38 -8.81 -17.36
C ALA A 776 3.83 -9.27 -17.57
N TYR A 777 4.72 -8.41 -18.10
CA TYR A 777 6.14 -8.75 -18.26
C TYR A 777 6.85 -8.94 -16.93
N VAL A 778 6.51 -8.15 -15.92
CA VAL A 778 7.02 -8.31 -14.55
C VAL A 778 6.52 -9.62 -13.95
N TYR A 779 5.25 -9.95 -14.16
CA TYR A 779 4.66 -11.20 -13.67
C TYR A 779 5.30 -12.43 -14.32
N LEU A 780 5.61 -12.35 -15.62
CA LEU A 780 6.34 -13.40 -16.33
C LEU A 780 7.78 -13.54 -15.82
N LEU A 781 8.47 -12.44 -15.51
CA LEU A 781 9.79 -12.47 -14.88
C LEU A 781 9.73 -13.18 -13.51
N ILE A 782 8.76 -12.81 -12.67
CA ILE A 782 8.56 -13.43 -11.35
C ILE A 782 8.30 -14.93 -11.49
N ALA A 783 7.38 -15.32 -12.38
CA ALA A 783 7.06 -16.73 -12.64
C ALA A 783 8.28 -17.50 -13.17
N ALA A 784 9.06 -16.92 -14.08
CA ALA A 784 10.28 -17.53 -14.63
C ALA A 784 11.35 -17.71 -13.55
N VAL A 785 11.57 -16.72 -12.68
CA VAL A 785 12.50 -16.82 -11.54
C VAL A 785 12.02 -17.87 -10.55
N MET A 786 10.72 -17.93 -10.25
CA MET A 786 10.15 -18.92 -9.35
C MET A 786 10.34 -20.35 -9.88
N ILE A 787 9.96 -20.59 -11.14
CA ILE A 787 10.08 -21.89 -11.80
C ILE A 787 11.56 -22.29 -11.95
N GLY A 788 12.40 -21.37 -12.42
CA GLY A 788 13.84 -21.60 -12.59
C GLY A 788 14.54 -21.92 -11.27
N SER A 789 14.24 -21.16 -10.22
CA SER A 789 14.78 -21.42 -8.88
C SER A 789 14.27 -22.76 -8.32
N ALA A 790 13.01 -23.12 -8.57
CA ALA A 790 12.47 -24.41 -8.15
C ALA A 790 13.23 -25.60 -8.77
N PHE A 791 13.64 -25.49 -10.05
CA PHE A 791 14.48 -26.49 -10.71
C PHE A 791 15.91 -26.51 -10.17
N LEU A 792 16.52 -25.35 -9.95
CA LEU A 792 17.91 -25.25 -9.47
C LEU A 792 18.05 -25.77 -8.04
N LEU A 793 17.13 -25.41 -7.15
CA LEU A 793 17.15 -25.81 -5.74
C LEU A 793 16.91 -27.31 -5.52
N ARG A 794 16.44 -28.03 -6.54
CA ARG A 794 16.32 -29.49 -6.49
C ARG A 794 17.67 -30.18 -6.30
N SER A 795 18.79 -29.55 -6.69
CA SER A 795 20.12 -30.12 -6.47
C SER A 795 20.48 -30.29 -4.99
N GLU A 796 19.75 -29.64 -4.08
CA GLU A 796 19.94 -29.75 -2.64
C GLU A 796 19.21 -30.95 -2.02
N GLU A 797 18.47 -31.74 -2.82
CA GLU A 797 17.81 -32.97 -2.35
C GLU A 797 18.80 -34.15 -2.39
N PRO A 798 18.82 -35.02 -1.36
CA PRO A 798 19.59 -36.25 -1.43
C PRO A 798 19.11 -37.14 -2.58
N VAL A 799 20.05 -37.71 -3.34
CA VAL A 799 19.79 -38.58 -4.49
C VAL A 799 19.23 -39.93 -4.01
N GLY A 800 17.93 -39.97 -3.72
CA GLY A 800 17.17 -41.20 -3.49
C GLY A 800 16.36 -41.61 -4.73
N PRO A 801 15.88 -42.88 -4.83
CA PRO A 801 14.97 -43.30 -5.88
C PRO A 801 13.60 -42.59 -5.72
N ALA A 802 13.49 -41.38 -6.24
CA ALA A 802 12.24 -40.64 -6.29
C ALA A 802 11.25 -41.34 -7.23
N LYS A 803 10.04 -41.60 -6.76
CA LYS A 803 8.97 -42.17 -7.58
C LYS A 803 8.61 -41.20 -8.73
N GLY A 804 8.14 -41.75 -9.85
CA GLY A 804 7.54 -40.97 -10.93
C GLY A 804 6.32 -40.19 -10.43
N ALA A 805 5.98 -39.08 -11.09
CA ALA A 805 4.79 -38.30 -10.74
C ALA A 805 3.52 -39.13 -10.97
N SER A 806 2.52 -39.00 -10.09
CA SER A 806 1.23 -39.65 -10.29
C SER A 806 0.43 -38.96 -11.41
N TYR A 807 -0.45 -39.71 -12.08
CA TYR A 807 -1.37 -39.13 -13.06
C TYR A 807 -2.25 -38.04 -12.44
N ALA A 808 -2.73 -38.23 -11.21
CA ALA A 808 -3.56 -37.25 -10.51
C ALA A 808 -2.82 -35.94 -10.22
N GLY A 809 -1.56 -36.03 -9.77
CA GLY A 809 -0.71 -34.86 -9.56
C GLY A 809 -0.37 -34.14 -10.87
N LEU A 810 -0.08 -34.87 -11.95
CA LEU A 810 0.15 -34.29 -13.27
C LEU A 810 -1.10 -33.61 -13.84
N THR A 811 -2.28 -34.22 -13.68
CA THR A 811 -3.55 -33.60 -14.04
C THR A 811 -3.82 -32.34 -13.20
N GLY A 812 -3.58 -32.40 -11.89
CA GLY A 812 -3.69 -31.24 -11.00
C GLY A 812 -2.76 -30.11 -11.41
N LEU A 813 -1.51 -30.43 -11.76
CA LEU A 813 -0.54 -29.44 -12.27
C LEU A 813 -0.99 -28.84 -13.60
N PHE A 814 -1.48 -29.64 -14.54
CA PHE A 814 -1.98 -29.15 -15.83
C PHE A 814 -3.19 -28.22 -15.66
N VAL A 815 -4.17 -28.61 -14.84
CA VAL A 815 -5.34 -27.78 -14.52
C VAL A 815 -4.90 -26.49 -13.82
N GLY A 816 -4.02 -26.58 -12.83
CA GLY A 816 -3.48 -25.42 -12.10
C GLY A 816 -2.69 -24.47 -13.00
N ALA A 817 -1.88 -24.99 -13.92
CA ALA A 817 -1.10 -24.22 -14.88
C ALA A 817 -1.95 -23.45 -15.90
N ILE A 818 -3.23 -23.80 -16.05
CA ILE A 818 -4.19 -23.06 -16.87
C ILE A 818 -5.05 -22.13 -15.98
N ALA A 819 -5.61 -22.68 -14.91
CA ALA A 819 -6.55 -21.96 -14.05
C ALA A 819 -5.91 -20.78 -13.31
N VAL A 820 -4.66 -20.93 -12.81
CA VAL A 820 -3.99 -19.86 -12.05
C VAL A 820 -3.64 -18.67 -12.93
N PRO A 821 -3.03 -18.80 -14.12
CA PRO A 821 -2.82 -17.66 -15.01
C PRO A 821 -4.11 -16.93 -15.40
N ILE A 822 -5.21 -17.66 -15.61
CA ILE A 822 -6.54 -17.06 -15.84
C ILE A 822 -6.98 -16.26 -14.61
N ALA A 823 -6.94 -16.86 -13.42
CA ALA A 823 -7.29 -16.18 -12.18
C ALA A 823 -6.44 -14.92 -11.95
N VAL A 824 -5.13 -15.00 -12.19
CA VAL A 824 -4.20 -13.86 -12.11
C VAL A 824 -4.55 -12.78 -13.14
N ALA A 825 -4.85 -13.16 -14.38
CA ALA A 825 -5.22 -12.22 -15.43
C ALA A 825 -6.48 -11.41 -15.04
N TYR A 826 -7.53 -12.07 -14.56
CA TYR A 826 -8.81 -11.43 -14.22
C TYR A 826 -8.81 -10.74 -12.85
N SER A 827 -8.28 -11.38 -11.80
CA SER A 827 -8.39 -10.82 -10.44
C SER A 827 -7.30 -9.80 -10.10
N ASN A 828 -6.16 -9.84 -10.80
CA ASN A 828 -4.95 -9.10 -10.43
C ASN A 828 -4.47 -8.17 -11.56
N LEU A 829 -4.27 -8.67 -12.79
CA LEU A 829 -3.75 -7.84 -13.88
C LEU A 829 -4.79 -6.88 -14.47
N GLN A 830 -6.03 -7.32 -14.68
CA GLN A 830 -7.10 -6.47 -15.23
C GLN A 830 -7.36 -5.18 -14.46
N PRO A 831 -7.46 -5.18 -13.10
CA PRO A 831 -7.59 -3.94 -12.33
C PRO A 831 -6.43 -2.95 -12.52
N ILE A 832 -5.20 -3.46 -12.69
CA ILE A 832 -4.01 -2.61 -12.95
C ILE A 832 -4.02 -2.11 -14.39
N ALA A 833 -4.39 -2.97 -15.35
CA ALA A 833 -4.57 -2.59 -16.75
C ALA A 833 -5.62 -1.48 -16.90
N ALA A 834 -6.76 -1.59 -16.21
CA ALA A 834 -7.80 -0.57 -16.18
C ALA A 834 -7.27 0.78 -15.66
N ASP A 835 -6.44 0.74 -14.62
CA ASP A 835 -5.81 1.91 -14.00
C ASP A 835 -4.83 2.63 -14.92
N ILE A 836 -4.03 1.85 -15.67
CA ILE A 836 -3.08 2.38 -16.66
C ILE A 836 -3.84 3.07 -17.79
N VAL A 837 -4.88 2.43 -18.34
CA VAL A 837 -5.73 3.01 -19.38
C VAL A 837 -6.41 4.28 -18.88
N TYR A 838 -6.92 4.27 -17.65
CA TYR A 838 -7.54 5.44 -17.02
C TYR A 838 -6.57 6.62 -16.96
N LYS A 839 -5.32 6.37 -16.55
CA LYS A 839 -4.29 7.43 -16.49
C LYS A 839 -4.01 8.04 -17.86
N GLN A 840 -4.07 7.25 -18.94
CA GLN A 840 -3.83 7.76 -20.30
C GLN A 840 -4.94 8.71 -20.78
N ALA A 841 -6.12 8.71 -20.15
CA ALA A 841 -7.17 9.67 -20.48
C ALA A 841 -6.83 11.11 -20.07
N ASN A 842 -5.98 11.30 -19.05
CA ASN A 842 -5.79 12.59 -18.40
C ASN A 842 -5.32 13.72 -19.34
N PRO A 843 -4.31 13.55 -20.22
CA PRO A 843 -3.93 14.61 -21.17
C PRO A 843 -5.08 15.01 -22.11
N TRP A 844 -5.90 14.05 -22.52
CA TRP A 844 -7.02 14.26 -23.43
C TRP A 844 -8.21 14.92 -22.74
N ASP A 845 -8.46 14.61 -21.46
CA ASP A 845 -9.51 15.24 -20.65
C ASP A 845 -9.14 16.70 -20.33
N GLN A 846 -7.87 16.97 -20.00
CA GLN A 846 -7.37 18.33 -19.73
C GLN A 846 -7.42 19.24 -20.97
N GLU A 847 -7.08 18.71 -22.14
CA GLU A 847 -7.16 19.42 -23.42
C GLU A 847 -8.40 19.00 -24.23
N GLY A 848 -9.54 18.84 -23.56
CA GLY A 848 -10.70 18.17 -24.12
C GLY A 848 -11.31 18.80 -25.37
N SER A 849 -11.20 20.12 -25.57
CA SER A 849 -11.69 20.79 -26.78
C SER A 849 -10.73 20.72 -27.97
N ARG A 850 -9.48 20.29 -27.75
CA ARG A 850 -8.46 20.21 -28.80
C ARG A 850 -8.76 19.05 -29.73
N GLU A 851 -8.65 19.27 -31.04
CA GLU A 851 -8.77 18.18 -32.01
C GLU A 851 -7.49 17.34 -32.08
N LEU A 852 -7.66 16.02 -32.25
CA LEU A 852 -6.54 15.09 -32.44
C LEU A 852 -5.71 15.46 -33.68
N LEU A 853 -6.39 15.63 -34.81
CA LEU A 853 -5.86 16.22 -36.03
C LEU A 853 -6.75 17.40 -36.43
N GLN A 854 -6.15 18.50 -36.83
CA GLN A 854 -6.90 19.66 -37.29
C GLN A 854 -7.81 19.28 -38.48
N GLY A 855 -9.11 19.50 -38.33
CA GLY A 855 -10.14 19.16 -39.32
C GLY A 855 -10.69 17.73 -39.19
N SER A 856 -10.30 16.96 -38.18
CA SER A 856 -10.81 15.59 -37.96
C SER A 856 -12.18 15.53 -37.29
N GLY A 857 -12.58 16.59 -36.57
CA GLY A 857 -13.79 16.60 -35.75
C GLY A 857 -13.74 15.72 -34.50
N VAL A 858 -12.60 15.06 -34.22
CA VAL A 858 -12.39 14.24 -33.03
C VAL A 858 -11.72 15.08 -31.95
N GLN A 859 -12.45 15.33 -30.85
CA GLN A 859 -11.98 16.16 -29.74
C GLN A 859 -11.27 15.32 -28.66
N GLY A 860 -10.45 15.96 -27.82
CA GLY A 860 -9.79 15.33 -26.67
C GLY A 860 -10.78 14.61 -25.75
N TRP A 861 -11.96 15.17 -25.49
CA TRP A 861 -12.99 14.48 -24.69
C TRP A 861 -13.49 13.19 -25.34
N ASP A 862 -13.52 13.09 -26.67
CA ASP A 862 -13.88 11.83 -27.34
C ASP A 862 -12.86 10.72 -27.05
N LEU A 863 -11.58 11.08 -27.06
CA LEU A 863 -10.52 10.16 -26.71
C LEU A 863 -10.58 9.80 -25.22
N ALA A 864 -10.80 10.77 -24.33
CA ALA A 864 -10.93 10.53 -22.89
C ALA A 864 -12.11 9.59 -22.58
N ILE A 865 -13.26 9.80 -23.23
CA ILE A 865 -14.45 8.94 -23.11
C ILE A 865 -14.11 7.48 -23.45
N GLU A 866 -13.39 7.23 -24.54
CA GLU A 866 -13.02 5.85 -24.92
C GLU A 866 -12.00 5.21 -23.97
N HIS A 867 -11.07 5.99 -23.42
CA HIS A 867 -10.17 5.48 -22.37
C HIS A 867 -10.96 5.08 -21.12
N TYR A 868 -11.85 5.95 -20.63
CA TYR A 868 -12.67 5.63 -19.45
C TYR A 868 -13.61 4.45 -19.71
N ARG A 869 -14.22 4.37 -20.90
CA ARG A 869 -15.01 3.21 -21.33
C ARG A 869 -14.17 1.94 -21.30
N ARG A 870 -12.95 1.97 -21.81
CA ARG A 870 -12.03 0.82 -21.78
C ARG A 870 -11.63 0.42 -20.36
N SER A 871 -11.36 1.38 -19.49
CA SER A 871 -11.12 1.10 -18.06
C SER A 871 -12.31 0.40 -17.41
N ILE A 872 -13.54 0.82 -17.71
CA ILE A 872 -14.76 0.16 -17.26
C ILE A 872 -14.88 -1.26 -17.86
N GLN A 873 -14.58 -1.46 -19.14
CA GLN A 873 -14.60 -2.81 -19.73
C GLN A 873 -13.60 -3.77 -19.07
N LEU A 874 -12.45 -3.26 -18.63
CA LEU A 874 -11.42 -4.03 -17.92
C LEU A 874 -11.79 -4.27 -16.45
N ALA A 875 -12.48 -3.32 -15.81
CA ALA A 875 -12.90 -3.38 -14.42
C ALA A 875 -14.35 -2.87 -14.25
N PRO A 876 -15.36 -3.65 -14.67
CA PRO A 876 -16.76 -3.17 -14.82
C PRO A 876 -17.51 -2.95 -13.52
N ASN A 877 -16.82 -3.02 -12.40
CA ASN A 877 -17.43 -2.87 -11.09
C ASN A 877 -16.57 -1.99 -10.18
N GLU A 878 -15.72 -1.18 -10.78
CA GLU A 878 -14.95 -0.14 -10.12
C GLU A 878 -15.67 1.18 -10.39
N ASP A 879 -16.43 1.66 -9.41
CA ASP A 879 -17.29 2.84 -9.54
C ASP A 879 -16.50 4.12 -9.88
N PHE A 880 -15.22 4.15 -9.48
CA PHE A 880 -14.34 5.27 -9.74
C PHE A 880 -14.25 5.65 -11.23
N TYR A 881 -14.16 4.68 -12.15
CA TYR A 881 -14.04 4.98 -13.59
C TYR A 881 -15.33 5.54 -14.21
N TYR A 882 -16.49 5.19 -13.64
CA TYR A 882 -17.78 5.70 -14.10
C TYR A 882 -17.93 7.19 -13.80
N LEU A 883 -17.40 7.67 -12.66
CA LEU A 883 -17.41 9.10 -12.32
C LEU A 883 -16.69 9.95 -13.37
N TRP A 884 -15.53 9.48 -13.82
CA TRP A 884 -14.73 10.18 -14.82
C TRP A 884 -15.33 10.11 -16.22
N LEU A 885 -15.91 8.96 -16.60
CA LEU A 885 -16.67 8.85 -17.85
C LEU A 885 -17.87 9.81 -17.85
N GLY A 886 -18.65 9.83 -16.76
CA GLY A 886 -19.78 10.75 -16.59
C GLY A 886 -19.34 12.21 -16.70
N ARG A 887 -18.24 12.59 -16.03
CA ARG A 887 -17.66 13.93 -16.13
C ARG A 887 -17.27 14.29 -17.57
N ALA A 888 -16.54 13.43 -18.26
CA ALA A 888 -16.10 13.70 -19.63
C ALA A 888 -17.29 13.87 -20.61
N LEU A 889 -18.33 13.04 -20.46
CA LEU A 889 -19.57 13.19 -21.22
C LEU A 889 -20.25 14.55 -20.96
N LEU A 890 -20.25 15.02 -19.70
CA LEU A 890 -20.83 16.30 -19.33
C LEU A 890 -20.02 17.49 -19.86
N GLU A 891 -18.69 17.45 -19.79
CA GLU A 891 -17.86 18.51 -20.35
C GLU A 891 -18.04 18.59 -21.86
N LYS A 892 -18.09 17.44 -22.55
CA LYS A 892 -18.38 17.39 -23.98
C LYS A 892 -19.76 17.96 -24.34
N ALA A 893 -20.78 17.67 -23.53
CA ALA A 893 -22.13 18.18 -23.77
C ALA A 893 -22.18 19.72 -23.77
N LYS A 894 -21.35 20.40 -22.95
CA LYS A 894 -21.30 21.87 -22.89
C LYS A 894 -20.86 22.50 -24.20
N THR A 895 -19.92 21.87 -24.91
CA THR A 895 -19.31 22.43 -26.12
C THR A 895 -19.98 21.94 -27.41
N THR A 896 -20.84 20.93 -27.33
CA THR A 896 -21.54 20.37 -28.50
C THR A 896 -22.59 21.35 -29.02
N THR A 897 -22.51 21.72 -30.30
CA THR A 897 -23.31 22.78 -30.94
C THR A 897 -24.49 22.30 -31.79
N ASN A 898 -24.77 20.98 -31.85
CA ASN A 898 -25.84 20.38 -32.66
C ASN A 898 -27.02 19.90 -31.78
N PRO A 899 -27.96 20.78 -31.36
CA PRO A 899 -29.03 20.41 -30.43
C PRO A 899 -30.21 19.72 -31.14
N SER A 900 -30.32 19.89 -32.45
CA SER A 900 -31.46 19.49 -33.29
C SER A 900 -31.31 18.12 -33.97
N GLN A 901 -30.19 17.42 -33.72
CA GLN A 901 -29.98 16.07 -34.26
C GLN A 901 -30.90 15.08 -33.55
N ALA A 902 -31.48 14.13 -34.30
CA ALA A 902 -32.41 13.16 -33.74
C ALA A 902 -31.74 12.34 -32.62
N ARG A 903 -32.42 12.23 -31.48
CA ARG A 903 -31.96 11.48 -30.31
C ARG A 903 -31.75 10.01 -30.70
N THR A 904 -30.59 9.46 -30.37
CA THR A 904 -30.21 8.08 -30.73
C THR A 904 -30.19 7.14 -29.54
N ILE A 905 -30.11 7.68 -28.32
CA ILE A 905 -30.09 6.93 -27.06
C ILE A 905 -31.44 7.10 -26.34
N PRO A 906 -32.24 6.02 -26.20
CA PRO A 906 -33.45 6.03 -25.39
C PRO A 906 -33.19 6.38 -23.92
N GLU A 907 -34.16 6.98 -23.24
CA GLU A 907 -34.00 7.35 -21.82
C GLU A 907 -33.91 6.16 -20.87
N ASP A 908 -34.45 5.01 -21.26
CA ASP A 908 -34.44 3.74 -20.55
C ASP A 908 -33.33 2.80 -21.05
N ALA A 909 -32.40 3.30 -21.85
CA ALA A 909 -31.30 2.50 -22.37
C ALA A 909 -30.48 1.89 -21.21
N PRO A 910 -30.15 0.59 -21.27
CA PRO A 910 -29.29 -0.03 -20.27
C PRO A 910 -27.87 0.55 -20.39
N PHE A 911 -27.13 0.61 -19.28
CA PHE A 911 -25.76 1.10 -19.29
C PHE A 911 -24.85 0.30 -20.25
N THR A 912 -25.15 -1.00 -20.47
CA THR A 912 -24.45 -1.86 -21.43
C THR A 912 -24.53 -1.33 -22.87
N ARG A 913 -25.56 -0.55 -23.22
CA ARG A 913 -25.66 0.14 -24.51
C ARG A 913 -24.64 1.27 -24.63
N ILE A 914 -24.25 1.88 -23.51
CA ILE A 914 -23.25 2.97 -23.46
C ILE A 914 -21.81 2.41 -23.42
N ILE A 915 -21.60 1.27 -22.74
CA ILE A 915 -20.24 0.74 -22.53
C ILE A 915 -19.89 -0.50 -23.40
N GLY A 916 -20.88 -1.26 -23.86
CA GLY A 916 -20.75 -2.60 -24.45
C GLY A 916 -20.31 -2.62 -25.93
N ASN A 917 -20.11 -3.84 -26.46
CA ASN A 917 -19.59 -4.13 -27.81
C ASN A 917 -20.66 -4.68 -28.81
N GLU A 918 -21.97 -4.60 -28.51
CA GLU A 918 -23.07 -5.25 -29.27
C GLU A 918 -23.50 -4.57 -30.60
N PRO A 919 -23.58 -5.25 -31.75
CA PRO A 919 -23.76 -4.65 -33.09
C PRO A 919 -24.84 -3.56 -33.31
N GLU A 920 -25.88 -3.49 -32.47
CA GLU A 920 -27.00 -2.57 -32.61
C GLU A 920 -26.82 -1.32 -31.70
N ASN A 921 -26.31 -0.23 -32.30
CA ASN A 921 -26.44 1.18 -31.86
C ASN A 921 -25.56 1.75 -30.71
N TRP A 922 -24.29 1.35 -30.63
CA TRP A 922 -23.12 2.16 -30.18
C TRP A 922 -21.80 1.51 -30.64
N ASN A 923 -21.87 0.62 -31.65
CA ASN A 923 -20.93 -0.48 -31.76
C ASN A 923 -20.07 -0.51 -33.00
N ARG A 924 -18.81 -0.17 -32.75
CA ARG A 924 -17.65 -0.68 -33.46
C ARG A 924 -16.67 -1.22 -32.42
N PRO A 925 -15.79 -2.16 -32.80
CA PRO A 925 -14.74 -2.64 -31.90
C PRO A 925 -13.99 -1.45 -31.28
N TYR A 926 -13.68 -1.55 -29.99
CA TYR A 926 -12.76 -0.61 -29.33
C TYR A 926 -11.54 -0.36 -30.22
N GLY A 927 -11.21 0.91 -30.45
CA GLY A 927 -10.16 1.29 -31.40
C GLY A 927 -10.64 1.62 -32.82
N SER A 928 -11.94 1.73 -33.11
CA SER A 928 -12.40 2.20 -34.42
C SER A 928 -12.24 3.71 -34.59
N ASP A 929 -11.81 4.18 -35.78
CA ASP A 929 -11.62 5.61 -36.07
C ASP A 929 -12.93 6.42 -36.17
N ALA A 930 -14.09 5.75 -36.22
CA ALA A 930 -15.40 6.39 -36.12
C ALA A 930 -15.87 6.34 -34.66
N LEU A 931 -15.54 7.39 -33.90
CA LEU A 931 -15.96 7.52 -32.51
C LEU A 931 -17.45 7.86 -32.44
N PRO A 932 -18.30 6.99 -31.87
CA PRO A 932 -19.72 7.28 -31.86
C PRO A 932 -20.05 8.47 -30.94
N SER A 933 -19.20 8.79 -29.94
CA SER A 933 -19.30 10.01 -29.13
C SER A 933 -19.17 11.28 -29.96
N ALA A 934 -18.37 11.28 -31.03
CA ALA A 934 -18.12 12.42 -31.91
C ALA A 934 -19.41 12.93 -32.58
N ASN A 935 -20.38 12.04 -32.80
CA ASN A 935 -21.61 12.33 -33.53
C ASN A 935 -22.87 12.35 -32.65
N LEU A 936 -22.73 12.25 -31.32
CA LEU A 936 -23.88 12.30 -30.42
C LEU A 936 -24.46 13.70 -30.31
N SER A 937 -25.79 13.77 -30.27
CA SER A 937 -26.49 14.99 -29.88
C SER A 937 -26.14 15.38 -28.44
N ARG A 938 -26.28 16.67 -28.12
CA ARG A 938 -26.10 17.16 -26.74
C ARG A 938 -26.98 16.38 -25.75
N GLN A 939 -28.22 16.09 -26.13
CA GLN A 939 -29.17 15.37 -25.28
C GLN A 939 -28.78 13.88 -25.11
N ASP A 940 -28.21 13.24 -26.13
CA ASP A 940 -27.68 11.87 -26.01
C ASP A 940 -26.49 11.83 -25.03
N LEU A 941 -25.58 12.81 -25.09
CA LEU A 941 -24.45 12.91 -24.15
C LEU A 941 -24.91 13.07 -22.70
N LEU A 942 -25.91 13.93 -22.46
CA LEU A 942 -26.51 14.11 -21.13
C LEU A 942 -27.23 12.83 -20.65
N THR A 943 -27.92 12.14 -21.55
CA THR A 943 -28.62 10.87 -21.25
C THR A 943 -27.60 9.79 -20.89
N ALA A 944 -26.52 9.66 -21.66
CA ALA A 944 -25.43 8.74 -21.38
C ALA A 944 -24.74 9.06 -20.04
N ALA A 945 -24.45 10.33 -19.76
CA ALA A 945 -23.83 10.74 -18.50
C ALA A 945 -24.69 10.36 -17.30
N ARG A 946 -26.01 10.57 -17.37
CA ARG A 946 -26.96 10.14 -16.33
C ARG A 946 -26.90 8.64 -16.12
N ILE A 947 -27.04 7.83 -17.17
CA ILE A 947 -27.05 6.36 -17.08
C ILE A 947 -25.75 5.85 -16.44
N ILE A 948 -24.59 6.41 -16.83
CA ILE A 948 -23.29 6.04 -16.28
C ILE A 948 -23.16 6.41 -14.79
N LEU A 949 -23.59 7.60 -14.40
CA LEU A 949 -23.53 8.04 -13.00
C LEU A 949 -24.55 7.29 -12.12
N GLU A 950 -25.70 6.91 -12.66
CA GLU A 950 -26.67 6.04 -11.99
C GLU A 950 -26.07 4.65 -11.75
N GLU A 951 -25.38 4.07 -12.74
CA GLU A 951 -24.68 2.79 -12.60
C GLU A 951 -23.55 2.87 -11.56
N ALA A 952 -22.79 3.96 -11.52
CA ALA A 952 -21.78 4.20 -10.49
C ALA A 952 -22.37 4.11 -9.07
N ARG A 953 -23.55 4.72 -8.87
CA ARG A 953 -24.32 4.65 -7.62
C ARG A 953 -24.84 3.25 -7.32
N VAL A 954 -25.23 2.47 -8.33
CA VAL A 954 -25.65 1.07 -8.14
C VAL A 954 -24.47 0.22 -7.64
N ILE A 955 -23.28 0.40 -8.21
CA ILE A 955 -22.07 -0.32 -7.82
C ILE A 955 -21.66 0.02 -6.38
N ASN A 956 -21.71 1.31 -6.00
CA ASN A 956 -21.30 1.77 -4.68
C ASN A 956 -22.28 2.80 -4.08
N PRO A 957 -23.42 2.36 -3.53
CA PRO A 957 -24.52 3.26 -3.15
C PRO A 957 -24.21 4.19 -1.97
N PHE A 958 -23.20 3.90 -1.18
CA PHE A 958 -22.84 4.68 0.00
C PHE A 958 -21.76 5.74 -0.30
N ASN A 959 -21.21 5.76 -1.51
CA ASN A 959 -20.31 6.82 -1.93
C ASN A 959 -21.11 8.08 -2.29
N THR A 960 -20.99 9.10 -1.43
CA THR A 960 -21.69 10.38 -1.54
C THR A 960 -21.43 11.08 -2.88
N ASP A 961 -20.24 10.91 -3.46
CA ASP A 961 -19.86 11.57 -4.70
C ASP A 961 -20.78 11.19 -5.87
N HIS A 962 -21.37 10.00 -5.87
CA HIS A 962 -22.27 9.58 -6.94
C HIS A 962 -23.55 10.42 -6.96
N SER A 963 -24.20 10.59 -5.81
CA SER A 963 -25.38 11.46 -5.71
C SER A 963 -25.03 12.94 -5.91
N ALA A 964 -23.88 13.40 -5.42
CA ALA A 964 -23.44 14.78 -5.66
C ALA A 964 -23.19 15.04 -7.16
N ASN A 965 -22.58 14.11 -7.88
CA ASN A 965 -22.33 14.24 -9.31
C ASN A 965 -23.62 14.11 -10.14
N LEU A 966 -24.57 13.25 -9.74
CA LEU A 966 -25.90 13.23 -10.34
C LEU A 966 -26.63 14.58 -10.15
N ALA A 967 -26.51 15.19 -8.97
CA ALA A 967 -27.09 16.51 -8.71
C ALA A 967 -26.49 17.60 -9.62
N ARG A 968 -25.16 17.63 -9.73
CA ARG A 968 -24.43 18.55 -10.63
C ARG A 968 -24.79 18.32 -12.09
N MET A 969 -24.93 17.06 -12.50
CA MET A 969 -25.38 16.69 -13.85
C MET A 969 -26.78 17.24 -14.13
N TRP A 970 -27.75 17.00 -13.25
CA TRP A 970 -29.11 17.50 -13.41
C TRP A 970 -29.17 19.02 -13.43
N GLN A 971 -28.40 19.69 -12.58
CA GLN A 971 -28.29 21.15 -12.57
C GLN A 971 -27.73 21.67 -13.90
N GLN A 972 -26.62 21.10 -14.38
CA GLN A 972 -26.03 21.48 -15.67
C GLN A 972 -27.00 21.22 -16.83
N SER A 973 -27.71 20.09 -16.78
CA SER A 973 -28.73 19.71 -17.75
C SER A 973 -29.86 20.74 -17.80
N GLY A 974 -30.33 21.23 -16.64
CA GLY A 974 -31.30 22.33 -16.54
C GLY A 974 -30.75 23.66 -17.08
N ASP A 975 -29.48 23.97 -16.80
CA ASP A 975 -28.83 25.19 -17.29
C ASP A 975 -28.75 25.27 -18.82
N ILE A 976 -28.54 24.11 -19.45
CA ILE A 976 -28.57 23.99 -20.91
C ILE A 976 -29.98 24.26 -21.45
N VAL A 977 -31.02 23.63 -20.88
CA VAL A 977 -32.41 23.85 -21.29
C VAL A 977 -32.81 25.30 -21.10
N ARG A 978 -32.36 25.93 -20.01
CA ARG A 978 -32.62 27.34 -19.75
C ARG A 978 -31.94 28.27 -20.76
N ALA A 979 -30.72 27.95 -21.19
CA ALA A 979 -30.08 28.69 -22.28
C ALA A 979 -30.87 28.58 -23.60
N GLU A 980 -31.47 27.42 -23.88
CA GLU A 980 -32.36 27.24 -25.03
C GLU A 980 -33.67 28.03 -24.90
N LEU A 981 -34.24 28.08 -23.69
CA LEU A 981 -35.39 28.91 -23.36
C LEU A 981 -35.12 30.40 -23.61
N ASP A 982 -33.96 30.91 -23.17
CA ASP A 982 -33.56 32.30 -23.36
C ASP A 982 -33.38 32.65 -24.85
N LEU A 983 -32.84 31.71 -25.63
CA LEU A 983 -32.75 31.85 -27.08
C LEU A 983 -34.13 31.85 -27.74
N GLU A 984 -35.06 31.00 -27.32
CA GLU A 984 -36.44 30.97 -27.86
C GLU A 984 -37.18 32.28 -27.56
N ARG A 985 -37.06 32.81 -26.33
CA ARG A 985 -37.67 34.08 -25.91
C ARG A 985 -37.19 35.28 -26.74
N THR A 986 -35.97 35.23 -27.26
CA THR A 986 -35.36 36.33 -28.04
C THR A 986 -35.53 36.18 -29.55
N ARG A 987 -36.18 35.12 -30.03
CA ARG A 987 -36.50 34.95 -31.46
C ARG A 987 -37.48 36.02 -31.95
N ALA A 988 -37.42 36.31 -33.24
CA ALA A 988 -38.32 37.26 -33.89
C ALA A 988 -39.80 36.89 -33.73
N ASN A 989 -40.12 35.60 -33.73
CA ASN A 989 -41.45 35.04 -33.46
C ASN A 989 -41.31 33.90 -32.42
N PRO A 990 -41.37 34.19 -31.11
CA PRO A 990 -41.28 33.18 -30.06
C PRO A 990 -42.52 32.26 -30.06
N ASP A 991 -42.33 30.95 -29.90
CA ASP A 991 -43.45 30.00 -29.74
C ASP A 991 -43.82 29.85 -28.24
N PRO A 992 -45.02 30.30 -27.81
CA PRO A 992 -45.44 30.21 -26.41
C PRO A 992 -45.53 28.76 -25.88
N ALA A 993 -45.89 27.79 -26.74
CA ALA A 993 -46.00 26.40 -26.33
C ALA A 993 -44.60 25.82 -26.06
N ARG A 994 -43.63 26.14 -26.93
CA ARG A 994 -42.23 25.73 -26.75
C ARG A 994 -41.59 26.38 -25.53
N ILE A 995 -41.88 27.65 -25.27
CA ILE A 995 -41.42 28.35 -24.06
C ILE A 995 -41.93 27.63 -22.80
N ALA A 996 -43.22 27.32 -22.74
CA ALA A 996 -43.82 26.62 -21.59
C ALA A 996 -43.23 25.20 -21.40
N GLU A 997 -42.96 24.49 -22.50
CA GLU A 997 -42.31 23.18 -22.46
C GLU A 997 -40.88 23.26 -21.90
N LEU A 998 -40.05 24.17 -22.42
CA LEU A 998 -38.66 24.36 -21.98
C LEU A 998 -38.58 24.84 -20.54
N GLU A 999 -39.50 25.71 -20.11
CA GLU A 999 -39.59 26.18 -18.73
C GLU A 999 -39.95 25.04 -17.78
N ALA A 1000 -40.94 24.20 -18.13
CA ALA A 1000 -41.31 23.03 -17.34
C ALA A 1000 -40.21 21.96 -17.30
N ASP A 1001 -39.46 21.75 -18.39
CA ASP A 1001 -38.34 20.81 -18.43
C ASP A 1001 -37.15 21.30 -17.59
N ALA A 1002 -36.76 22.58 -17.74
CA ALA A 1002 -35.69 23.17 -16.91
C ALA A 1002 -36.03 23.06 -15.42
N GLN A 1003 -37.26 23.40 -15.04
CA GLN A 1003 -37.74 23.30 -13.66
C GLN A 1003 -37.67 21.85 -13.13
N ARG A 1004 -38.14 20.87 -13.92
CA ARG A 1004 -38.08 19.45 -13.57
C ARG A 1004 -36.64 18.96 -13.35
N ARG A 1005 -35.69 19.40 -14.18
CA ARG A 1005 -34.27 19.04 -14.05
C ARG A 1005 -33.67 19.64 -12.77
N TYR A 1006 -33.99 20.88 -12.42
CA TYR A 1006 -33.56 21.47 -11.15
C TYR A 1006 -34.18 20.80 -9.93
N GLU A 1007 -35.44 20.36 -10.00
CA GLU A 1007 -36.06 19.56 -8.94
C GLU A 1007 -35.38 18.20 -8.76
N ASN A 1008 -35.00 17.54 -9.86
CA ASN A 1008 -34.21 16.30 -9.79
C ASN A 1008 -32.82 16.55 -9.18
N ALA A 1009 -32.15 17.65 -9.53
CA ALA A 1009 -30.89 18.04 -8.89
C ALA A 1009 -31.07 18.22 -7.37
N SER A 1010 -32.17 18.85 -6.94
CA SER A 1010 -32.48 19.02 -5.51
C SER A 1010 -32.68 17.68 -4.79
N LYS A 1011 -33.37 16.71 -5.40
CA LYS A 1011 -33.54 15.35 -4.85
C LYS A 1011 -32.19 14.62 -4.67
N GLU A 1012 -31.29 14.79 -5.63
CA GLU A 1012 -29.95 14.18 -5.55
C GLU A 1012 -29.06 14.87 -4.50
N TYR A 1013 -29.13 16.19 -4.37
CA TYR A 1013 -28.48 16.91 -3.26
C TYR A 1013 -29.04 16.50 -1.89
N ALA A 1014 -30.35 16.26 -1.78
CA ALA A 1014 -30.95 15.74 -0.55
C ALA A 1014 -30.38 14.35 -0.20
N THR A 1015 -30.13 13.51 -1.20
CA THR A 1015 -29.49 12.20 -0.99
C THR A 1015 -28.03 12.33 -0.60
N ALA A 1016 -27.26 13.18 -1.29
CA ALA A 1016 -25.85 13.43 -0.99
C ALA A 1016 -25.65 13.99 0.44
N THR A 1017 -26.47 14.95 0.84
CA THR A 1017 -26.43 15.53 2.20
C THR A 1017 -26.97 14.57 3.28
N ARG A 1018 -27.79 13.58 2.93
CA ARG A 1018 -28.17 12.49 3.87
C ARG A 1018 -27.02 11.52 4.13
N LEU A 1019 -26.18 11.25 3.12
CA LEU A 1019 -24.98 10.42 3.23
C LEU A 1019 -23.81 11.17 3.92
N SER A 1020 -23.68 12.48 3.65
CA SER A 1020 -22.66 13.36 4.24
C SER A 1020 -23.27 14.64 4.85
N PRO A 1021 -24.04 14.55 5.95
CA PRO A 1021 -24.73 15.69 6.56
C PRO A 1021 -23.81 16.77 7.13
N ASN A 1022 -22.54 16.44 7.34
CA ASN A 1022 -21.53 17.34 7.90
C ASN A 1022 -20.65 18.01 6.82
N ASN A 1023 -20.95 17.81 5.54
CA ASN A 1023 -20.20 18.42 4.44
C ASN A 1023 -20.81 19.78 4.04
N ALA A 1024 -20.20 20.87 4.52
CA ALA A 1024 -20.63 22.24 4.23
C ALA A 1024 -20.64 22.59 2.72
N GLN A 1025 -19.76 21.96 1.93
CA GLN A 1025 -19.72 22.19 0.48
C GLN A 1025 -21.00 21.72 -0.21
N LEU A 1026 -21.51 20.53 0.13
CA LEU A 1026 -22.76 20.01 -0.45
C LEU A 1026 -23.96 20.90 -0.10
N TRP A 1027 -23.99 21.43 1.12
CA TRP A 1027 -25.04 22.38 1.54
C TRP A 1027 -24.97 23.71 0.77
N ASN A 1028 -23.76 24.22 0.50
CA ASN A 1028 -23.57 25.42 -0.32
C ASN A 1028 -23.97 25.19 -1.79
N GLU A 1029 -23.58 24.06 -2.38
CA GLU A 1029 -23.97 23.70 -3.74
C GLU A 1029 -25.50 23.61 -3.85
N TRP A 1030 -26.16 22.96 -2.88
CA TRP A 1030 -27.62 22.86 -2.84
C TRP A 1030 -28.30 24.21 -2.62
N ALA A 1031 -27.76 25.05 -1.75
CA ALA A 1031 -28.26 26.41 -1.56
C ALA A 1031 -28.15 27.26 -2.84
N SER A 1032 -27.04 27.13 -3.57
CA SER A 1032 -26.82 27.84 -4.83
C SER A 1032 -27.83 27.44 -5.90
N LEU A 1033 -28.24 26.16 -5.96
CA LEU A 1033 -29.33 25.71 -6.83
C LEU A 1033 -30.65 26.45 -6.51
N TYR A 1034 -30.99 26.57 -5.22
CA TYR A 1034 -32.19 27.31 -4.81
C TYR A 1034 -32.11 28.81 -5.10
N LEU A 1035 -30.97 29.43 -4.81
CA LEU A 1035 -30.74 30.86 -5.06
C LEU A 1035 -30.86 31.19 -6.55
N SER A 1036 -30.17 30.44 -7.40
CA SER A 1036 -29.91 30.88 -8.77
C SER A 1036 -30.81 30.23 -9.81
N ARG A 1037 -31.54 29.16 -9.47
CA ARG A 1037 -32.34 28.35 -10.40
C ARG A 1037 -33.79 28.19 -9.95
N LEU A 1038 -34.03 27.69 -8.74
CA LEU A 1038 -35.40 27.41 -8.25
C LEU A 1038 -36.11 28.65 -7.67
N GLY A 1039 -35.38 29.73 -7.38
CA GLY A 1039 -35.94 31.00 -6.90
C GLY A 1039 -36.58 30.95 -5.50
N ASN A 1040 -36.28 29.93 -4.69
CA ASN A 1040 -36.82 29.81 -3.33
C ASN A 1040 -35.78 30.27 -2.30
N LEU A 1041 -35.90 31.52 -1.86
CA LEU A 1041 -34.98 32.16 -0.92
C LEU A 1041 -35.00 31.52 0.47
N GLU A 1042 -36.13 31.01 0.96
CA GLU A 1042 -36.22 30.40 2.30
C GLU A 1042 -35.47 29.06 2.36
N GLU A 1043 -35.64 28.23 1.33
CA GLU A 1043 -34.91 26.96 1.22
C GLU A 1043 -33.40 27.19 1.05
N ALA A 1044 -33.01 28.19 0.26
CA ALA A 1044 -31.62 28.61 0.14
C ALA A 1044 -31.03 29.03 1.50
N LYS A 1045 -31.73 29.92 2.23
CA LYS A 1045 -31.29 30.41 3.53
C LYS A 1045 -31.07 29.27 4.52
N THR A 1046 -32.04 28.34 4.61
CA THR A 1046 -31.97 27.19 5.51
C THR A 1046 -30.70 26.37 5.29
N ARG A 1047 -30.31 26.16 4.03
CA ARG A 1047 -29.11 25.38 3.67
C ARG A 1047 -27.82 26.15 3.91
N LEU A 1048 -27.82 27.46 3.67
CA LEU A 1048 -26.68 28.32 4.01
C LEU A 1048 -26.46 28.41 5.52
N ASP A 1049 -27.52 28.51 6.31
CA ASP A 1049 -27.44 28.51 7.77
C ASP A 1049 -26.89 27.17 8.28
N ARG A 1050 -27.30 26.05 7.66
CA ARG A 1050 -26.72 24.72 7.96
C ARG A 1050 -25.24 24.66 7.61
N SER A 1051 -24.84 25.15 6.43
CA SER A 1051 -23.43 25.20 6.01
C SER A 1051 -22.58 26.04 6.98
N LEU A 1052 -23.07 27.22 7.37
CA LEU A 1052 -22.38 28.11 8.31
C LEU A 1052 -22.25 27.50 9.70
N ALA A 1053 -23.28 26.76 10.15
CA ALA A 1053 -23.23 26.05 11.43
C ALA A 1053 -22.17 24.94 11.45
N LEU A 1054 -21.88 24.33 10.30
CA LEU A 1054 -20.86 23.29 10.15
C LEU A 1054 -19.45 23.89 10.05
N ASP A 1055 -19.27 24.90 9.21
CA ASP A 1055 -17.96 25.50 8.93
C ASP A 1055 -18.01 27.02 8.81
N LYS A 1056 -17.62 27.69 9.89
CA LYS A 1056 -17.49 29.16 9.95
C LYS A 1056 -16.26 29.71 9.23
N LYS A 1057 -15.34 28.84 8.78
CA LYS A 1057 -14.14 29.19 8.01
C LYS A 1057 -14.30 28.91 6.51
N PHE A 1058 -15.52 28.65 6.04
CA PHE A 1058 -15.78 28.49 4.61
C PHE A 1058 -16.21 29.81 3.97
N SER A 1059 -15.27 30.51 3.33
CA SER A 1059 -15.52 31.81 2.69
C SER A 1059 -16.68 31.78 1.68
N GLN A 1060 -16.83 30.67 0.94
CA GLN A 1060 -17.92 30.49 -0.03
C GLN A 1060 -19.32 30.59 0.61
N THR A 1061 -19.48 30.18 1.87
CA THR A 1061 -20.77 30.27 2.56
C THR A 1061 -21.20 31.72 2.74
N TYR A 1062 -20.27 32.58 3.16
CA TYR A 1062 -20.52 34.01 3.32
C TYR A 1062 -20.77 34.71 1.96
N LEU A 1063 -20.05 34.32 0.90
CA LEU A 1063 -20.31 34.79 -0.46
C LEU A 1063 -21.76 34.49 -0.91
N LEU A 1064 -22.22 33.26 -0.66
CA LEU A 1064 -23.59 32.85 -1.02
C LEU A 1064 -24.65 33.51 -0.12
N ARG A 1065 -24.35 33.78 1.16
CA ARG A 1065 -25.24 34.55 2.05
C ARG A 1065 -25.34 36.01 1.63
N ALA A 1066 -24.25 36.62 1.19
CA ALA A 1066 -24.28 37.95 0.57
C ALA A 1066 -25.14 37.93 -0.71
N ALA A 1067 -24.95 36.94 -1.58
CA ALA A 1067 -25.77 36.76 -2.77
C ALA A 1067 -27.27 36.58 -2.44
N TRP A 1068 -27.59 35.87 -1.36
CA TRP A 1068 -28.97 35.73 -0.85
C TRP A 1068 -29.58 37.08 -0.47
N HIS A 1069 -28.86 37.92 0.29
CA HIS A 1069 -29.34 39.26 0.65
C HIS A 1069 -29.54 40.16 -0.57
N LEU A 1070 -28.63 40.06 -1.55
CA LEU A 1070 -28.73 40.81 -2.80
C LEU A 1070 -29.94 40.38 -3.63
N GLU A 1071 -30.22 39.07 -3.69
CA GLU A 1071 -31.39 38.57 -4.40
C GLU A 1071 -32.68 38.97 -3.69
N LYS A 1072 -32.72 38.92 -2.36
CA LYS A 1072 -33.83 39.45 -1.56
C LYS A 1072 -34.06 40.94 -1.85
N ALA A 1073 -32.99 41.74 -1.87
CA ALA A 1073 -33.11 43.18 -2.17
C ALA A 1073 -33.65 43.44 -3.58
N ARG A 1074 -33.40 42.56 -4.56
CA ARG A 1074 -33.96 42.67 -5.93
C ARG A 1074 -35.47 42.44 -5.99
N THR A 1075 -36.05 41.75 -5.01
CA THR A 1075 -37.51 41.54 -4.93
C THR A 1075 -38.27 42.77 -4.42
N LEU A 1076 -37.56 43.74 -3.86
CA LEU A 1076 -38.13 44.96 -3.29
C LEU A 1076 -38.26 46.05 -4.37
N ASP A 1077 -39.34 46.85 -4.28
CA ASP A 1077 -39.42 48.10 -5.04
C ASP A 1077 -38.41 49.09 -4.45
N ARG A 1078 -37.41 49.49 -5.23
CA ARG A 1078 -36.32 50.35 -4.75
C ARG A 1078 -36.80 51.73 -4.29
N GLN A 1079 -37.89 52.25 -4.86
CA GLN A 1079 -38.45 53.56 -4.51
C GLN A 1079 -39.36 53.45 -3.28
N ALA A 1080 -40.21 52.41 -3.22
CA ALA A 1080 -41.15 52.25 -2.12
C ALA A 1080 -40.49 51.66 -0.85
N ASN A 1081 -39.49 50.79 -1.00
CA ASN A 1081 -38.84 50.03 0.09
C ASN A 1081 -37.36 50.40 0.27
N GLN A 1082 -37.00 51.67 0.04
CA GLN A 1082 -35.60 52.14 0.04
C GLN A 1082 -34.82 51.77 1.31
N ALA A 1083 -35.47 51.83 2.49
CA ALA A 1083 -34.84 51.50 3.77
C ALA A 1083 -34.50 50.00 3.88
N GLU A 1084 -35.43 49.12 3.48
CA GLU A 1084 -35.23 47.67 3.50
C GLU A 1084 -34.18 47.24 2.46
N TRP A 1085 -34.24 47.83 1.26
CA TRP A 1085 -33.25 47.60 0.21
C TRP A 1085 -31.83 47.96 0.70
N ARG A 1086 -31.66 49.15 1.30
CA ARG A 1086 -30.37 49.53 1.90
C ARG A 1086 -29.94 48.58 3.00
N ALA A 1087 -30.86 48.17 3.87
CA ALA A 1087 -30.54 47.26 4.97
C ALA A 1087 -30.06 45.88 4.49
N ASP A 1088 -30.64 45.33 3.42
CA ASP A 1088 -30.18 44.06 2.85
C ASP A 1088 -28.82 44.20 2.13
N LEU A 1089 -28.54 45.31 1.45
CA LEU A 1089 -27.20 45.60 0.92
C LEU A 1089 -26.14 45.71 2.01
N GLU A 1090 -26.49 46.34 3.13
CA GLU A 1090 -25.61 46.45 4.29
C GLU A 1090 -25.30 45.10 4.93
N ARG A 1091 -26.31 44.24 5.09
CA ARG A 1091 -26.08 42.86 5.54
C ARG A 1091 -25.24 42.07 4.54
N ALA A 1092 -25.46 42.24 3.24
CA ALA A 1092 -24.61 41.62 2.22
C ALA A 1092 -23.15 42.08 2.35
N ARG A 1093 -22.92 43.38 2.60
CA ARG A 1093 -21.59 43.94 2.88
C ARG A 1093 -20.95 43.32 4.13
N GLU A 1094 -21.70 43.14 5.21
CA GLU A 1094 -21.25 42.46 6.43
C GLU A 1094 -20.81 41.02 6.16
N GLU A 1095 -21.63 40.25 5.44
CA GLU A 1095 -21.30 38.87 5.04
C GLU A 1095 -20.02 38.82 4.18
N LEU A 1096 -19.87 39.72 3.21
CA LEU A 1096 -18.64 39.79 2.39
C LEU A 1096 -17.41 40.20 3.21
N ASN A 1097 -17.55 41.08 4.20
CA ASN A 1097 -16.47 41.40 5.12
C ASN A 1097 -16.05 40.16 5.93
N GLN A 1098 -16.98 39.30 6.32
CA GLN A 1098 -16.65 37.99 6.92
C GLN A 1098 -15.96 37.07 5.91
N ALA A 1099 -16.41 37.04 4.66
CA ALA A 1099 -15.78 36.25 3.60
C ALA A 1099 -14.30 36.64 3.42
N VAL A 1100 -14.02 37.95 3.39
CA VAL A 1100 -12.65 38.50 3.31
C VAL A 1100 -11.84 38.27 4.59
N ALA A 1101 -12.48 38.32 5.76
CA ALA A 1101 -11.79 38.03 7.02
C ALA A 1101 -11.33 36.57 7.10
N VAL A 1102 -12.11 35.65 6.54
CA VAL A 1102 -11.80 34.21 6.48
C VAL A 1102 -10.84 33.88 5.34
N ASP A 1103 -11.07 34.46 4.16
CA ASP A 1103 -10.22 34.33 2.98
C ASP A 1103 -9.83 35.71 2.44
N PRO A 1104 -8.71 36.27 2.95
CA PRO A 1104 -8.23 37.55 2.48
C PRO A 1104 -7.84 37.56 1.01
N ASN A 1105 -7.76 36.43 0.30
CA ASN A 1105 -7.37 36.40 -1.11
C ASN A 1105 -8.56 36.25 -2.06
N SER A 1106 -9.80 36.26 -1.54
CA SER A 1106 -11.00 36.11 -2.36
C SER A 1106 -11.25 37.31 -3.28
N LEU A 1107 -10.88 37.17 -4.56
CA LEU A 1107 -11.16 38.18 -5.58
C LEU A 1107 -12.66 38.42 -5.73
N GLN A 1108 -13.46 37.36 -5.71
CA GLN A 1108 -14.92 37.47 -5.82
C GLN A 1108 -15.51 38.32 -4.68
N ALA A 1109 -15.02 38.15 -3.44
CA ALA A 1109 -15.53 38.91 -2.31
C ALA A 1109 -15.25 40.41 -2.44
N TYR A 1110 -14.04 40.80 -2.84
CA TYR A 1110 -13.71 42.21 -3.06
C TYR A 1110 -14.43 42.83 -4.25
N GLN A 1111 -14.66 42.05 -5.33
CA GLN A 1111 -15.48 42.50 -6.46
C GLN A 1111 -16.91 42.85 -6.01
N GLU A 1112 -17.53 41.97 -5.23
CA GLU A 1112 -18.88 42.21 -4.71
C GLU A 1112 -18.90 43.34 -3.68
N LEU A 1113 -17.87 43.49 -2.82
CA LEU A 1113 -17.75 44.62 -1.90
C LEU A 1113 -17.68 45.96 -2.63
N ALA A 1114 -16.87 46.03 -3.69
CA ALA A 1114 -16.76 47.22 -4.52
C ALA A 1114 -18.11 47.56 -5.16
N ARG A 1115 -18.80 46.56 -5.73
CA ARG A 1115 -20.14 46.74 -6.33
C ARG A 1115 -21.16 47.26 -5.32
N ILE A 1116 -21.25 46.64 -4.14
CA ILE A 1116 -22.19 47.05 -3.08
C ILE A 1116 -21.87 48.45 -2.57
N ALA A 1117 -20.58 48.78 -2.40
CA ALA A 1117 -20.17 50.12 -1.98
C ALA A 1117 -20.61 51.18 -3.00
N LEU A 1118 -20.50 50.91 -4.30
CA LEU A 1118 -21.04 51.79 -5.34
C LEU A 1118 -22.56 51.91 -5.28
N ASP A 1119 -23.28 50.80 -5.12
CA ASP A 1119 -24.74 50.80 -5.00
C ASP A 1119 -25.23 51.61 -3.77
N LEU A 1120 -24.45 51.61 -2.68
CA LEU A 1120 -24.71 52.40 -1.47
C LEU A 1120 -24.21 53.86 -1.57
N GLY A 1121 -23.43 54.21 -2.58
CA GLY A 1121 -22.83 55.54 -2.75
C GLY A 1121 -21.58 55.79 -1.89
N ASP A 1122 -20.96 54.74 -1.36
CA ASP A 1122 -19.74 54.79 -0.53
C ASP A 1122 -18.49 54.67 -1.42
N ALA A 1123 -18.15 55.76 -2.12
CA ALA A 1123 -16.98 55.80 -3.00
C ALA A 1123 -15.64 55.45 -2.31
N PRO A 1124 -15.37 55.90 -1.06
CA PRO A 1124 -14.16 55.49 -0.34
C PRO A 1124 -14.07 53.96 -0.13
N ALA A 1125 -15.16 53.30 0.28
CA ALA A 1125 -15.15 51.84 0.44
C ALA A 1125 -14.97 51.12 -0.90
N ALA A 1126 -15.58 51.63 -1.99
CA ALA A 1126 -15.41 51.07 -3.33
C ALA A 1126 -13.95 51.15 -3.81
N ILE A 1127 -13.29 52.30 -3.60
CA ILE A 1127 -11.86 52.48 -3.93
C ILE A 1127 -11.01 51.51 -3.12
N ASN A 1128 -11.23 51.37 -1.82
CA ASN A 1128 -10.47 50.45 -0.97
C ASN A 1128 -10.60 48.99 -1.44
N ALA A 1129 -11.82 48.55 -1.76
CA ALA A 1129 -12.06 47.20 -2.27
C ALA A 1129 -11.39 46.97 -3.63
N MET A 1130 -11.45 47.95 -4.55
CA MET A 1130 -10.77 47.86 -5.85
C MET A 1130 -9.24 47.91 -5.72
N GLN A 1131 -8.69 48.67 -4.78
CA GLN A 1131 -7.25 48.63 -4.49
C GLN A 1131 -6.82 47.26 -3.95
N ALA A 1132 -7.65 46.64 -3.09
CA ALA A 1132 -7.41 45.29 -2.62
C ALA A 1132 -7.44 44.25 -3.77
N LEU A 1133 -8.35 44.39 -4.73
CA LEU A 1133 -8.33 43.58 -5.96
C LEU A 1133 -7.04 43.76 -6.74
N LEU A 1134 -6.63 45.02 -6.96
CA LEU A 1134 -5.43 45.34 -7.71
C LEU A 1134 -4.17 44.81 -7.02
N ALA A 1135 -4.10 44.85 -5.69
CA ALA A 1135 -2.97 44.30 -4.94
C ALA A 1135 -2.79 42.78 -5.18
N ARG A 1136 -3.88 42.07 -5.49
CA ARG A 1136 -3.89 40.62 -5.74
C ARG A 1136 -3.78 40.28 -7.23
N ASN A 1137 -4.29 41.16 -8.09
CA ASN A 1137 -4.14 41.06 -9.54
C ASN A 1137 -3.64 42.39 -10.13
N PRO A 1138 -2.32 42.68 -10.05
CA PRO A 1138 -1.76 43.99 -10.39
C PRO A 1138 -1.92 44.39 -11.86
N ASN A 1139 -2.17 43.41 -12.73
CA ASN A 1139 -2.27 43.59 -14.16
C ASN A 1139 -3.71 43.55 -14.68
N ASP A 1140 -4.71 43.55 -13.80
CA ASP A 1140 -6.11 43.62 -14.22
C ASP A 1140 -6.47 45.03 -14.69
N TRP A 1141 -6.43 45.23 -16.00
CA TRP A 1141 -6.76 46.51 -16.63
C TRP A 1141 -8.20 46.96 -16.33
N ASN A 1142 -9.14 46.03 -16.08
CA ASN A 1142 -10.51 46.39 -15.73
C ASN A 1142 -10.59 47.01 -14.33
N THR A 1143 -9.89 46.44 -13.35
CA THR A 1143 -9.79 47.04 -12.00
C THR A 1143 -9.09 48.40 -12.06
N LEU A 1144 -8.01 48.54 -12.83
CA LEU A 1144 -7.32 49.83 -13.03
C LEU A 1144 -8.23 50.89 -13.67
N LYS A 1145 -8.99 50.53 -14.72
CA LYS A 1145 -9.97 51.40 -15.35
C LYS A 1145 -11.03 51.84 -14.35
N ASN A 1146 -11.60 50.91 -13.60
CA ASN A 1146 -12.66 51.23 -12.65
C ASN A 1146 -12.15 52.15 -11.53
N LEU A 1147 -10.92 51.94 -11.04
CA LEU A 1147 -10.27 52.88 -10.12
C LEU A 1147 -10.09 54.27 -10.73
N ALA A 1148 -9.68 54.36 -11.99
CA ALA A 1148 -9.54 55.64 -12.69
C ALA A 1148 -10.88 56.41 -12.77
N VAL A 1149 -11.97 55.71 -13.06
CA VAL A 1149 -13.32 56.28 -13.05
C VAL A 1149 -13.71 56.76 -11.65
N LEU A 1150 -13.50 55.96 -10.61
CA LEU A 1150 -13.82 56.37 -9.24
C LEU A 1150 -12.99 57.55 -8.73
N TYR A 1151 -11.71 57.62 -9.10
CA TYR A 1151 -10.88 58.78 -8.78
C TYR A 1151 -11.33 60.03 -9.54
N SER A 1152 -11.80 59.88 -10.78
CA SER A 1152 -12.42 60.98 -11.52
C SER A 1152 -13.67 61.49 -10.80
N ASP A 1153 -14.57 60.57 -10.43
CA ASP A 1153 -15.85 60.89 -9.77
C ASP A 1153 -15.65 61.55 -8.39
N THR A 1154 -14.57 61.17 -7.68
CA THR A 1154 -14.16 61.79 -6.40
C THR A 1154 -13.25 63.01 -6.56
N ARG A 1155 -13.10 63.53 -7.79
CA ARG A 1155 -12.28 64.71 -8.15
C ARG A 1155 -10.78 64.59 -7.86
N GLN A 1156 -10.27 63.37 -7.73
CA GLN A 1156 -8.83 63.07 -7.59
C GLN A 1156 -8.20 62.84 -8.98
N ILE A 1157 -8.23 63.88 -9.82
CA ILE A 1157 -7.91 63.79 -11.26
C ILE A 1157 -6.49 63.26 -11.53
N THR A 1158 -5.51 63.61 -10.68
CA THR A 1158 -4.13 63.12 -10.84
C THR A 1158 -4.03 61.59 -10.75
N LEU A 1159 -4.70 61.00 -9.75
CA LEU A 1159 -4.77 59.55 -9.61
C LEU A 1159 -5.61 58.95 -10.74
N ALA A 1160 -6.71 59.58 -11.13
CA ALA A 1160 -7.54 59.12 -12.25
C ALA A 1160 -6.71 58.96 -13.54
N VAL A 1161 -5.90 59.96 -13.90
CA VAL A 1161 -5.01 59.91 -15.07
C VAL A 1161 -3.93 58.84 -14.93
N GLU A 1162 -3.32 58.70 -13.74
CA GLU A 1162 -2.30 57.68 -13.48
C GLU A 1162 -2.85 56.26 -13.69
N TYR A 1163 -3.97 55.94 -13.05
CA TYR A 1163 -4.63 54.63 -13.16
C TYR A 1163 -5.14 54.37 -14.58
N ALA A 1164 -5.67 55.40 -15.27
CA ALA A 1164 -6.12 55.26 -16.65
C ALA A 1164 -4.95 54.95 -17.62
N ARG A 1165 -3.79 55.58 -17.44
CA ARG A 1165 -2.58 55.27 -18.25
C ARG A 1165 -2.10 53.84 -18.02
N ARG A 1166 -2.09 53.38 -16.77
CA ARG A 1166 -1.75 51.99 -16.43
C ARG A 1166 -2.76 51.01 -17.01
N ALA A 1167 -4.06 51.31 -16.94
CA ALA A 1167 -5.09 50.50 -17.57
C ALA A 1167 -4.88 50.41 -19.08
N MET A 1168 -4.62 51.53 -19.76
CA MET A 1168 -4.42 51.60 -21.20
C MET A 1168 -3.22 50.76 -21.66
N ALA A 1169 -2.12 50.75 -20.91
CA ALA A 1169 -0.94 49.96 -21.23
C ALA A 1169 -1.17 48.43 -21.21
N LEU A 1170 -2.18 47.98 -20.46
CA LEU A 1170 -2.54 46.57 -20.28
C LEU A 1170 -3.83 46.17 -21.01
N ALA A 1171 -4.56 47.15 -21.55
CA ALA A 1171 -5.85 46.93 -22.16
C ALA A 1171 -5.74 46.33 -23.58
N PRO A 1172 -6.74 45.52 -24.00
CA PRO A 1172 -6.91 45.11 -25.40
C PRO A 1172 -6.97 46.31 -26.36
N ALA A 1173 -6.53 46.12 -27.60
CA ALA A 1173 -6.37 47.20 -28.59
C ALA A 1173 -7.65 48.01 -28.85
N ASP A 1174 -8.83 47.37 -28.81
CA ASP A 1174 -10.14 48.00 -28.96
C ASP A 1174 -10.52 48.92 -27.79
N GLN A 1175 -9.95 48.69 -26.60
CA GLN A 1175 -10.21 49.47 -25.38
C GLN A 1175 -9.20 50.61 -25.17
N GLN A 1176 -8.05 50.57 -25.86
CA GLN A 1176 -7.01 51.59 -25.73
C GLN A 1176 -7.47 52.96 -26.24
N SER A 1177 -8.24 53.01 -27.33
CA SER A 1177 -8.76 54.28 -27.86
C SER A 1177 -9.73 54.95 -26.88
N VAL A 1178 -10.63 54.16 -26.27
CA VAL A 1178 -11.60 54.62 -25.26
C VAL A 1178 -10.89 55.17 -24.03
N LEU A 1179 -9.88 54.46 -23.51
CA LEU A 1179 -9.07 54.91 -22.39
C LEU A 1179 -8.24 56.15 -22.74
N GLY A 1180 -7.72 56.25 -23.96
CA GLY A 1180 -7.03 57.44 -24.47
C GLY A 1180 -7.93 58.68 -24.49
N SER A 1181 -9.16 58.54 -25.00
CA SER A 1181 -10.16 59.62 -24.97
C SER A 1181 -10.54 60.01 -23.54
N PHE A 1182 -10.68 59.03 -22.63
CA PHE A 1182 -10.94 59.29 -21.22
C PHE A 1182 -9.80 60.07 -20.55
N ILE A 1183 -8.54 59.69 -20.81
CA ILE A 1183 -7.36 60.43 -20.31
C ILE A 1183 -7.35 61.86 -20.85
N GLN A 1184 -7.66 62.07 -22.13
CA GLN A 1184 -7.69 63.40 -22.75
C GLN A 1184 -8.80 64.27 -22.14
N LEU A 1185 -9.96 63.69 -21.84
CA LEU A 1185 -11.05 64.36 -21.11
C LEU A 1185 -10.61 64.79 -19.71
N LEU A 1186 -9.95 63.90 -18.97
CA LEU A 1186 -9.43 64.19 -17.61
C LEU A 1186 -8.28 65.21 -17.60
N SER A 1187 -7.54 65.34 -18.71
CA SER A 1187 -6.37 66.23 -18.83
C SER A 1187 -6.70 67.57 -19.50
N SER A 1188 -7.96 67.78 -19.91
CA SER A 1188 -8.42 69.06 -20.46
C SER A 1188 -8.76 70.02 -19.30
N PRO A 1189 -8.35 71.30 -19.38
CA PRO A 1189 -8.46 72.26 -18.27
C PRO A 1189 -9.88 72.63 -17.87
#